data_AF-A0A2H0C0Y0-F1
#
_entry.id   AF-A0A2H0C0Y0-F1
#
_cell.length_a   1.000
_cell.length_b   1.000
_cell.length_c   1.000
_cell.angle_alpha   90.00
_cell.angle_beta   90.00
_cell.angle_gamma   90.00
#
_symmetry.space_group_name_H-M   'P 1'
#
loop_
_entity.id
_entity.type
_entity.pdbx_description
1 polymer ?
#
loop_
_entity_poly.entity_id
_entity_poly.type
_entity_poly.pdbx_seq_one_letter_code
_entity_poly.pdbx_strand_id
1 'polypeptide(L)'
;MLNQSENIFFLGIKGVAMANLAVILKKMGKNVTGCDIEEEFITDKLLKDNKISWTVGFDFKKLLKKTDLIVYSAAHGGTNNPLVVQAIKNKVNIISQAQLLGELMDQFKTKIAVCGCHGKTTTSSLLVYALNKLKQYPSYLVGVPFFTGHQGGNFQEKKYFVVEADEYGVNPPVDKTPKFHLLNPNYIIATNIDFDHPDVYKDIEETKKAFKKFFSDKKIIANINDPNLLRCIDTSKSIAYGESEKANYQIINCKITEDESTFEIKNVGEFKISLFGKHNVSNATAVIVQLLELGFKADEIAKSLVGFTGAERRFELVYKNNDIYLFDDYAHHPAEIAATINAAKARFKDRRIIVIFQPHTYSRTQNLLKEFGESLSLADISLVLPIFASARENASNFNVSSKDIVAKIKDTLKEDSLNKDCLYFESDDQLINQLDRILKEGDVVFTMGAGDVYKLRKQIIKTIDQKSKIKDQKENELLINYKIEKNKDLTFFNTLRTKTTSEYFLEAKTREDLIKGKKFALENKLDLFILAGGSNLAIVQDKINGLVIKNNYKELKIVGKTNKDVLLSISSGYPVSILVNETVNKGYQGFEYHKGLPGTVGGAIYMNSKWTKPISYFGDSLVTSYLVTELGEVKQVDRDYFKFDYDYSILQKTKEILLEAVFKLKKVDPAILKEKSDRAFEYRKKTQPMGTKTSGCFFKNVDGKSVGQMIDKVGLKGFSVGDFFISPVHANFIINRGNGQAKDLIKLVKIIKERVKEKFRVELEEEVIIV
;
A
#
# COMPACT_ATOMS: atom_id res chain seq x y z
N MET A 1 -49.70 7.00 -1.09
CA MET A 1 -50.23 5.61 -1.14
C MET A 1 -49.55 4.69 -0.12
N LEU A 2 -48.24 4.79 0.08
CA LEU A 2 -47.44 3.93 0.97
C LEU A 2 -48.04 3.72 2.38
N ASN A 3 -48.51 4.79 3.03
CA ASN A 3 -49.06 4.69 4.40
C ASN A 3 -50.38 3.89 4.50
N GLN A 4 -51.08 3.72 3.38
CA GLN A 4 -52.39 3.04 3.31
C GLN A 4 -52.27 1.58 2.83
N SER A 5 -51.08 1.14 2.40
CA SER A 5 -50.85 -0.19 1.84
C SER A 5 -50.08 -1.05 2.83
N GLU A 6 -50.55 -2.27 3.08
CA GLU A 6 -49.88 -3.23 3.98
C GLU A 6 -49.24 -4.37 3.20
N ASN A 7 -49.92 -4.85 2.16
CA ASN A 7 -49.49 -5.92 1.27
C ASN A 7 -49.03 -5.33 -0.07
N ILE A 8 -47.72 -5.36 -0.29
CA ILE A 8 -47.07 -4.70 -1.43
C ILE A 8 -46.43 -5.76 -2.32
N PHE A 9 -46.81 -5.77 -3.58
CA PHE A 9 -46.34 -6.73 -4.58
C PHE A 9 -45.43 -6.06 -5.60
N PHE A 10 -44.24 -6.61 -5.85
CA PHE A 10 -43.26 -6.06 -6.78
C PHE A 10 -43.27 -6.83 -8.10
N LEU A 11 -43.47 -6.12 -9.22
CA LEU A 11 -43.23 -6.63 -10.57
C LEU A 11 -41.76 -6.40 -10.96
N GLY A 12 -40.99 -7.46 -11.16
CA GLY A 12 -39.55 -7.35 -11.43
C GLY A 12 -38.75 -7.13 -10.14
N ILE A 13 -39.06 -7.90 -9.09
CA ILE A 13 -38.50 -7.71 -7.74
C ILE A 13 -36.98 -7.92 -7.67
N LYS A 14 -36.38 -8.67 -8.59
CA LYS A 14 -34.95 -8.96 -8.63
C LYS A 14 -34.11 -7.80 -9.19
N GLY A 15 -34.71 -6.75 -9.77
CA GLY A 15 -33.96 -5.54 -10.13
C GLY A 15 -33.31 -4.90 -8.90
N VAL A 16 -32.09 -4.34 -9.01
CA VAL A 16 -31.34 -3.83 -7.83
C VAL A 16 -32.13 -2.80 -7.03
N ALA A 17 -32.67 -1.76 -7.69
CA ALA A 17 -33.49 -0.75 -7.02
C ALA A 17 -34.80 -1.33 -6.44
N MET A 18 -35.38 -2.33 -7.11
CA MET A 18 -36.61 -3.01 -6.68
C MET A 18 -36.36 -3.86 -5.43
N ALA A 19 -35.31 -4.69 -5.44
CA ALA A 19 -34.92 -5.53 -4.32
C ALA A 19 -34.53 -4.69 -3.09
N ASN A 20 -33.73 -3.63 -3.29
CA ASN A 20 -33.36 -2.72 -2.19
C ASN A 20 -34.59 -2.03 -1.59
N LEU A 21 -35.53 -1.56 -2.42
CA LEU A 21 -36.78 -0.96 -1.93
C LEU A 21 -37.67 -2.00 -1.22
N ALA A 22 -37.77 -3.22 -1.74
CA ALA A 22 -38.50 -4.31 -1.11
C ALA A 22 -37.95 -4.63 0.28
N VAL A 23 -36.63 -4.65 0.46
CA VAL A 23 -35.97 -4.81 1.77
C VAL A 23 -36.33 -3.69 2.73
N ILE A 24 -36.30 -2.43 2.27
CA ILE A 24 -36.68 -1.28 3.11
C ILE A 24 -38.12 -1.42 3.60
N LEU A 25 -39.07 -1.70 2.69
CA LEU A 25 -40.48 -1.85 3.04
C LEU A 25 -40.72 -3.05 3.97
N LYS A 26 -40.01 -4.16 3.75
CA LYS A 26 -40.07 -5.33 4.64
C LYS A 26 -39.60 -4.98 6.06
N LYS A 27 -38.52 -4.21 6.19
CA LYS A 27 -38.00 -3.74 7.49
C LYS A 27 -38.87 -2.67 8.14
N MET A 28 -39.66 -1.93 7.34
CA MET A 28 -40.74 -1.05 7.84
C MET A 28 -41.98 -1.83 8.31
N GLY A 29 -41.98 -3.16 8.23
CA GLY A 29 -43.06 -4.03 8.70
C GLY A 29 -44.08 -4.43 7.62
N LYS A 30 -43.88 -4.03 6.35
CA LYS A 30 -44.82 -4.35 5.27
C LYS A 30 -44.74 -5.81 4.83
N ASN A 31 -45.86 -6.33 4.34
CA ASN A 31 -45.93 -7.64 3.71
C ASN A 31 -45.49 -7.54 2.25
N VAL A 32 -44.19 -7.76 2.01
CA VAL A 32 -43.59 -7.65 0.68
C VAL A 32 -43.47 -9.01 0.00
N THR A 33 -43.96 -9.07 -1.24
CA THR A 33 -43.82 -10.22 -2.16
C THR A 33 -43.59 -9.71 -3.58
N GLY A 34 -43.34 -10.58 -4.55
CA GLY A 34 -43.27 -10.14 -5.94
C GLY A 34 -43.19 -11.26 -6.96
N CYS A 35 -42.85 -10.89 -8.18
CA CYS A 35 -42.51 -11.83 -9.24
C CYS A 35 -41.35 -11.33 -10.10
N ASP A 36 -40.69 -12.27 -10.76
CA ASP A 36 -39.62 -11.99 -11.72
C ASP A 36 -39.41 -13.18 -12.67
N ILE A 37 -38.44 -13.07 -13.57
CA ILE A 37 -37.95 -14.17 -14.38
C ILE A 37 -37.19 -15.21 -13.54
N GLU A 38 -36.96 -16.37 -14.15
CA GLU A 38 -36.32 -17.52 -13.50
C GLU A 38 -34.80 -17.30 -13.27
N GLU A 39 -34.16 -16.54 -14.15
CA GLU A 39 -32.72 -16.19 -14.09
C GLU A 39 -32.31 -15.69 -12.71
N GLU A 40 -31.15 -16.16 -12.23
CA GLU A 40 -30.62 -15.78 -10.91
C GLU A 40 -29.83 -14.47 -11.01
N PHE A 41 -30.15 -13.51 -10.16
CA PHE A 41 -29.44 -12.25 -10.05
C PHE A 41 -28.70 -12.16 -8.71
N ILE A 42 -27.72 -11.28 -8.62
CA ILE A 42 -26.99 -11.00 -7.37
C ILE A 42 -27.93 -10.58 -6.21
N THR A 43 -29.09 -10.02 -6.54
CA THR A 43 -30.17 -9.61 -5.62
C THR A 43 -31.01 -10.77 -5.10
N ASP A 44 -30.99 -11.96 -5.72
CA ASP A 44 -31.71 -13.14 -5.21
C ASP A 44 -31.22 -13.48 -3.80
N LYS A 45 -29.90 -13.40 -3.57
CA LYS A 45 -29.31 -13.56 -2.25
C LYS A 45 -29.87 -12.53 -1.26
N LEU A 46 -29.91 -11.26 -1.66
CA LEU A 46 -30.44 -10.18 -0.82
C LEU A 46 -31.90 -10.42 -0.41
N LEU A 47 -32.75 -10.84 -1.35
CA LEU A 47 -34.15 -11.16 -1.09
C LEU A 47 -34.29 -12.39 -0.17
N LYS A 48 -33.52 -13.45 -0.41
CA LYS A 48 -33.46 -14.67 0.43
C LYS A 48 -33.04 -14.34 1.86
N ASP A 49 -31.94 -13.59 2.04
CA ASP A 49 -31.43 -13.17 3.35
C ASP A 49 -32.47 -12.37 4.16
N ASN A 50 -33.32 -11.60 3.49
CA ASN A 50 -34.38 -10.79 4.10
C ASN A 50 -35.75 -11.51 4.14
N LYS A 51 -35.82 -12.79 3.77
CA LYS A 51 -37.04 -13.61 3.79
C LYS A 51 -38.19 -13.00 2.98
N ILE A 52 -37.87 -12.46 1.79
CA ILE A 52 -38.84 -11.94 0.83
C ILE A 52 -39.08 -12.99 -0.24
N SER A 53 -40.32 -13.42 -0.41
CA SER A 53 -40.70 -14.43 -1.40
C SER A 53 -41.09 -13.80 -2.73
N TRP A 54 -40.81 -14.53 -3.82
CA TRP A 54 -41.26 -14.17 -5.15
C TRP A 54 -41.70 -15.40 -5.95
N THR A 55 -42.45 -15.15 -7.02
CA THR A 55 -42.89 -16.17 -7.97
C THR A 55 -42.23 -15.96 -9.34
N VAL A 56 -42.09 -17.03 -10.12
CA VAL A 56 -41.51 -16.95 -11.48
C VAL A 56 -42.59 -16.63 -12.51
N GLY A 57 -42.33 -15.67 -13.39
CA GLY A 57 -43.24 -15.27 -14.47
C GLY A 57 -44.31 -14.26 -14.06
N PHE A 58 -45.08 -13.80 -15.05
CA PHE A 58 -45.94 -12.61 -14.93
C PHE A 58 -47.45 -12.91 -15.08
N ASP A 59 -47.90 -14.09 -14.65
CA ASP A 59 -49.33 -14.45 -14.69
C ASP A 59 -50.09 -13.79 -13.54
N PHE A 60 -51.19 -13.09 -13.85
CA PHE A 60 -52.07 -12.46 -12.87
C PHE A 60 -52.59 -13.44 -11.79
N LYS A 61 -52.76 -14.73 -12.12
CA LYS A 61 -53.18 -15.75 -11.15
C LYS A 61 -52.20 -15.93 -9.98
N LYS A 62 -50.96 -15.45 -10.13
CA LYS A 62 -49.92 -15.50 -9.09
C LYS A 62 -50.00 -14.32 -8.12
N LEU A 63 -50.84 -13.31 -8.40
CA LEU A 63 -51.07 -12.19 -7.50
C LEU A 63 -51.85 -12.66 -6.26
N LEU A 64 -51.37 -12.30 -5.07
CA LEU A 64 -52.07 -12.63 -3.83
C LEU A 64 -53.40 -11.88 -3.74
N LYS A 65 -54.48 -12.57 -3.33
CA LYS A 65 -55.85 -12.01 -3.27
C LYS A 65 -55.99 -10.72 -2.44
N LYS A 66 -55.09 -10.46 -1.50
CA LYS A 66 -55.10 -9.28 -0.61
C LYS A 66 -54.00 -8.26 -0.96
N THR A 67 -53.61 -8.13 -2.23
CA THR A 67 -52.59 -7.14 -2.62
C THR A 67 -53.18 -5.73 -2.61
N ASP A 68 -52.59 -4.82 -1.83
CA ASP A 68 -53.05 -3.43 -1.72
C ASP A 68 -52.40 -2.51 -2.78
N LEU A 69 -51.17 -2.85 -3.17
CA LEU A 69 -50.34 -2.03 -4.03
C LEU A 69 -49.38 -2.89 -4.87
N ILE A 70 -49.31 -2.61 -6.17
CA ILE A 70 -48.29 -3.16 -7.06
C ILE A 70 -47.25 -2.08 -7.38
N VAL A 71 -45.99 -2.42 -7.13
CA VAL A 71 -44.82 -1.61 -7.48
C VAL A 71 -44.25 -2.13 -8.79
N TYR A 72 -44.05 -1.25 -9.77
CA TYR A 72 -43.47 -1.61 -11.06
C TYR A 72 -42.29 -0.71 -11.41
N SER A 73 -41.45 -1.15 -12.35
CA SER A 73 -40.40 -0.33 -12.98
C SER A 73 -40.55 -0.36 -14.50
N ALA A 74 -39.65 0.31 -15.23
CA ALA A 74 -39.60 0.23 -16.69
C ALA A 74 -39.32 -1.21 -17.20
N ALA A 75 -38.72 -2.06 -16.37
CA ALA A 75 -38.42 -3.44 -16.73
C ALA A 75 -39.69 -4.29 -16.89
N HIS A 76 -39.58 -5.34 -17.69
CA HIS A 76 -40.66 -6.31 -17.94
C HIS A 76 -41.98 -5.68 -18.43
N GLY A 77 -41.89 -4.56 -19.16
CA GLY A 77 -43.02 -3.91 -19.80
C GLY A 77 -43.82 -2.95 -18.90
N GLY A 78 -43.40 -2.73 -17.65
CA GLY A 78 -43.99 -1.74 -16.75
C GLY A 78 -45.52 -1.77 -16.72
N THR A 79 -46.17 -0.65 -17.07
CA THR A 79 -47.63 -0.53 -17.12
C THR A 79 -48.30 -1.42 -18.18
N ASN A 80 -47.56 -1.84 -19.21
CA ASN A 80 -48.05 -2.71 -20.28
C ASN A 80 -47.92 -4.20 -19.94
N ASN A 81 -47.32 -4.54 -18.80
CA ASN A 81 -47.22 -5.93 -18.38
C ASN A 81 -48.63 -6.53 -18.17
N PRO A 82 -48.92 -7.75 -18.69
CA PRO A 82 -50.24 -8.38 -18.55
C PRO A 82 -50.75 -8.47 -17.11
N LEU A 83 -49.86 -8.69 -16.14
CA LEU A 83 -50.21 -8.71 -14.72
C LEU A 83 -50.72 -7.34 -14.25
N VAL A 84 -50.03 -6.28 -14.63
CA VAL A 84 -50.37 -4.90 -14.23
C VAL A 84 -51.67 -4.46 -14.91
N VAL A 85 -51.82 -4.71 -16.20
CA VAL A 85 -53.05 -4.40 -16.95
C VAL A 85 -54.26 -5.09 -16.30
N GLN A 86 -54.12 -6.36 -15.94
CA GLN A 86 -55.20 -7.10 -15.28
C GLN A 86 -55.44 -6.61 -13.85
N ALA A 87 -54.41 -6.22 -13.11
CA ALA A 87 -54.55 -5.67 -11.77
C ALA A 87 -55.30 -4.33 -11.74
N ILE A 88 -55.04 -3.44 -12.70
CA ILE A 88 -55.80 -2.19 -12.89
C ILE A 88 -57.29 -2.49 -13.11
N LYS A 89 -57.63 -3.47 -13.97
CA LYS A 89 -59.02 -3.91 -14.19
C LYS A 89 -59.69 -4.42 -12.91
N ASN A 90 -58.91 -4.99 -11.99
CA ASN A 90 -59.37 -5.48 -10.68
C ASN A 90 -59.26 -4.42 -9.57
N LYS A 91 -59.04 -3.14 -9.92
CA LYS A 91 -58.96 -2.00 -8.99
C LYS A 91 -57.84 -2.11 -7.93
N VAL A 92 -56.76 -2.83 -8.24
CA VAL A 92 -55.55 -2.84 -7.41
C VAL A 92 -54.73 -1.59 -7.73
N ASN A 93 -54.29 -0.87 -6.69
CA ASN A 93 -53.48 0.33 -6.89
C ASN A 93 -52.11 -0.03 -7.46
N ILE A 94 -51.57 0.84 -8.31
CA ILE A 94 -50.24 0.69 -8.89
C ILE A 94 -49.41 1.95 -8.65
N ILE A 95 -48.10 1.79 -8.46
CA ILE A 95 -47.16 2.90 -8.32
C ILE A 95 -45.85 2.54 -8.98
N SER A 96 -45.19 3.52 -9.62
CA SER A 96 -43.83 3.29 -10.09
C SER A 96 -42.86 3.24 -8.91
N GLN A 97 -41.76 2.51 -9.08
CA GLN A 97 -40.68 2.43 -8.09
C GLN A 97 -40.17 3.82 -7.68
N ALA A 98 -40.01 4.73 -8.64
CA ALA A 98 -39.52 6.08 -8.39
C ALA A 98 -40.51 6.95 -7.60
N GLN A 99 -41.81 6.87 -7.90
CA GLN A 99 -42.85 7.56 -7.13
C GLN A 99 -42.91 7.05 -5.69
N LEU A 100 -42.86 5.72 -5.50
CA LEU A 100 -42.88 5.12 -4.16
C LEU A 100 -41.64 5.50 -3.35
N LEU A 101 -40.46 5.57 -4.01
CA LEU A 101 -39.23 6.04 -3.39
C LEU A 101 -39.33 7.51 -2.96
N GLY A 102 -39.97 8.36 -3.77
CA GLY A 102 -40.31 9.74 -3.39
C GLY A 102 -41.20 9.81 -2.15
N GLU A 103 -42.32 9.07 -2.13
CA GLU A 103 -43.23 9.00 -0.97
C GLU A 103 -42.52 8.49 0.31
N LEU A 104 -41.63 7.51 0.15
CA LEU A 104 -40.81 6.99 1.24
C LEU A 104 -39.84 8.06 1.76
N MET A 105 -39.12 8.71 0.86
CA MET A 105 -38.10 9.70 1.17
C MET A 105 -38.67 10.88 1.97
N ASP A 106 -39.90 11.30 1.68
CA ASP A 106 -40.55 12.40 2.41
C ASP A 106 -40.85 12.10 3.88
N GLN A 107 -40.74 10.85 4.34
CA GLN A 107 -40.89 10.49 5.75
C GLN A 107 -39.66 10.80 6.62
N PHE A 108 -38.57 11.29 6.03
CA PHE A 108 -37.29 11.47 6.69
C PHE A 108 -36.95 12.95 6.93
N LYS A 109 -36.30 13.24 8.06
CA LYS A 109 -35.96 14.63 8.45
C LYS A 109 -34.90 15.24 7.54
N THR A 110 -33.81 14.50 7.29
CA THR A 110 -32.71 14.94 6.42
C THR A 110 -32.56 13.97 5.26
N LYS A 111 -32.72 14.50 4.06
CA LYS A 111 -32.82 13.74 2.82
C LYS A 111 -31.66 14.12 1.90
N ILE A 112 -30.81 13.16 1.58
CA ILE A 112 -29.57 13.36 0.82
C ILE A 112 -29.66 12.53 -0.46
N ALA A 113 -29.68 13.21 -1.61
CA ALA A 113 -29.68 12.58 -2.92
C ALA A 113 -28.28 12.69 -3.55
N VAL A 114 -27.81 11.59 -4.14
CA VAL A 114 -26.55 11.56 -4.89
C VAL A 114 -26.87 11.32 -6.35
N CYS A 115 -26.53 12.27 -7.22
CA CYS A 115 -26.82 12.24 -8.65
C CYS A 115 -25.56 12.50 -9.51
N GLY A 116 -25.67 12.17 -10.80
CA GLY A 116 -24.65 12.38 -11.83
C GLY A 116 -24.50 11.15 -12.70
N CYS A 117 -23.92 11.24 -13.89
CA CYS A 117 -23.85 10.08 -14.80
C CYS A 117 -22.92 8.99 -14.25
N HIS A 118 -21.82 9.38 -13.60
CA HIS A 118 -20.85 8.46 -13.03
C HIS A 118 -20.58 8.70 -11.53
N GLY A 119 -20.23 7.65 -10.79
CA GLY A 119 -19.79 7.76 -9.39
C GLY A 119 -20.91 7.86 -8.34
N LYS A 120 -22.19 7.78 -8.74
CA LYS A 120 -23.36 7.83 -7.84
C LYS A 120 -23.31 6.76 -6.76
N THR A 121 -23.16 5.50 -7.18
CA THR A 121 -23.16 4.34 -6.30
C THR A 121 -21.99 4.40 -5.32
N THR A 122 -20.77 4.67 -5.79
CA THR A 122 -19.60 4.79 -4.92
C THR A 122 -19.78 5.90 -3.89
N THR A 123 -20.26 7.07 -4.31
CA THR A 123 -20.45 8.24 -3.43
C THR A 123 -21.55 7.99 -2.39
N SER A 124 -22.70 7.44 -2.81
CA SER A 124 -23.82 7.13 -1.91
C SER A 124 -23.48 6.00 -0.93
N SER A 125 -22.83 4.92 -1.38
CA SER A 125 -22.37 3.83 -0.52
C SER A 125 -21.31 4.31 0.49
N LEU A 126 -20.37 5.16 0.07
CA LEU A 126 -19.36 5.72 0.97
C LEU A 126 -19.99 6.64 2.02
N LEU A 127 -20.96 7.47 1.64
CA LEU A 127 -21.70 8.31 2.58
C LEU A 127 -22.44 7.47 3.62
N VAL A 128 -23.13 6.41 3.19
CA VAL A 128 -23.83 5.49 4.09
C VAL A 128 -22.85 4.80 5.03
N TYR A 129 -21.71 4.31 4.51
CA TYR A 129 -20.66 3.68 5.31
C TYR A 129 -20.14 4.62 6.40
N ALA A 130 -19.77 5.84 6.01
CA ALA A 130 -19.26 6.86 6.93
C ALA A 130 -20.29 7.23 8.00
N LEU A 131 -21.55 7.46 7.63
CA LEU A 131 -22.63 7.75 8.59
C LEU A 131 -22.87 6.59 9.57
N ASN A 132 -22.79 5.34 9.12
CA ASN A 132 -22.86 4.18 10.01
C ASN A 132 -21.67 4.15 10.99
N LYS A 133 -20.44 4.41 10.52
CA LYS A 133 -19.23 4.50 11.37
C LYS A 133 -19.32 5.64 12.40
N LEU A 134 -19.95 6.75 12.02
CA LEU A 134 -20.28 7.88 12.89
C LEU A 134 -21.51 7.63 13.78
N LYS A 135 -22.03 6.39 13.82
CA LYS A 135 -23.16 5.93 14.64
C LYS A 135 -24.43 6.74 14.42
N GLN A 136 -24.68 7.15 13.16
CA GLN A 136 -25.89 7.89 12.77
C GLN A 136 -26.98 7.01 12.14
N TYR A 137 -26.65 5.75 11.83
CA TYR A 137 -27.57 4.71 11.35
C TYR A 137 -28.61 5.20 10.31
N PRO A 138 -28.17 5.72 9.15
CA PRO A 138 -29.08 6.23 8.12
C PRO A 138 -29.96 5.10 7.56
N SER A 139 -31.17 5.44 7.13
CA SER A 139 -31.89 4.63 6.16
C SER A 139 -31.42 4.99 4.75
N TYR A 140 -31.42 4.06 3.80
CA TYR A 140 -30.84 4.33 2.49
C TYR A 140 -31.26 3.34 1.40
N LEU A 141 -31.12 3.78 0.15
CA LEU A 141 -31.23 2.97 -1.07
C LEU A 141 -30.10 3.36 -2.04
N VAL A 142 -29.13 2.46 -2.25
CA VAL A 142 -28.01 2.65 -3.19
C VAL A 142 -28.14 1.73 -4.42
N GLY A 143 -27.42 2.02 -5.50
CA GLY A 143 -27.49 1.31 -6.78
C GLY A 143 -26.83 -0.07 -6.84
N VAL A 144 -26.51 -0.70 -5.71
CA VAL A 144 -25.91 -2.05 -5.61
C VAL A 144 -26.62 -2.88 -4.55
N PRO A 145 -26.64 -4.22 -4.64
CA PRO A 145 -27.25 -5.08 -3.62
C PRO A 145 -26.41 -5.19 -2.34
N PHE A 146 -25.08 -5.09 -2.46
CA PHE A 146 -24.14 -5.18 -1.34
C PHE A 146 -22.91 -4.29 -1.58
N PHE A 147 -22.36 -3.73 -0.50
CA PHE A 147 -21.13 -2.93 -0.51
C PHE A 147 -20.45 -2.98 0.86
N THR A 148 -19.13 -3.24 0.90
CA THR A 148 -18.31 -3.23 2.14
C THR A 148 -19.03 -3.85 3.37
N GLY A 149 -19.65 -5.03 3.21
CA GLY A 149 -20.35 -5.74 4.29
C GLY A 149 -21.75 -5.20 4.67
N HIS A 150 -22.30 -4.26 3.89
CA HIS A 150 -23.65 -3.73 4.04
C HIS A 150 -24.55 -4.16 2.87
N GLN A 151 -25.85 -4.30 3.14
CA GLN A 151 -26.89 -4.44 2.10
C GLN A 151 -27.14 -3.11 1.42
N GLY A 152 -27.61 -3.14 0.18
CA GLY A 152 -27.91 -2.00 -0.68
C GLY A 152 -29.14 -1.16 -0.33
N GLY A 153 -30.08 -1.77 0.39
CA GLY A 153 -31.25 -1.11 0.94
C GLY A 153 -31.37 -1.42 2.42
N ASN A 154 -31.66 -0.42 3.24
CA ASN A 154 -31.92 -0.63 4.66
C ASN A 154 -32.84 0.43 5.25
N PHE A 155 -33.63 0.02 6.24
CA PHE A 155 -34.43 0.89 7.09
C PHE A 155 -33.90 0.81 8.52
N GLN A 156 -33.50 1.95 9.09
CA GLN A 156 -32.95 2.05 10.43
C GLN A 156 -33.69 3.16 11.19
N GLU A 157 -33.17 4.38 11.16
CA GLU A 157 -33.79 5.55 11.76
C GLU A 157 -34.38 6.49 10.69
N LYS A 158 -35.35 7.32 11.11
CA LYS A 158 -35.95 8.37 10.26
C LYS A 158 -35.19 9.70 10.26
N LYS A 159 -33.96 9.71 10.80
CA LYS A 159 -33.11 10.91 10.87
C LYS A 159 -32.51 11.28 9.50
N TYR A 160 -31.85 10.31 8.85
CA TYR A 160 -31.19 10.47 7.56
C TYR A 160 -31.75 9.48 6.54
N PHE A 161 -31.99 9.95 5.31
CA PHE A 161 -32.22 9.11 4.15
C PHE A 161 -31.20 9.43 3.05
N VAL A 162 -30.37 8.44 2.69
CA VAL A 162 -29.41 8.57 1.58
C VAL A 162 -29.93 7.79 0.38
N VAL A 163 -30.01 8.42 -0.77
CA VAL A 163 -30.55 7.80 -1.98
C VAL A 163 -29.69 8.09 -3.21
N GLU A 164 -29.50 7.07 -4.03
CA GLU A 164 -29.01 7.26 -5.40
C GLU A 164 -30.14 7.83 -6.27
N ALA A 165 -29.94 9.04 -6.79
CA ALA A 165 -30.90 9.76 -7.62
C ALA A 165 -30.60 9.49 -9.10
N ASP A 166 -31.44 8.65 -9.69
CA ASP A 166 -31.33 8.17 -11.06
C ASP A 166 -31.94 9.16 -12.06
N GLU A 167 -31.14 9.59 -13.02
CA GLU A 167 -31.53 10.47 -14.11
C GLU A 167 -32.31 9.75 -15.23
N TYR A 168 -32.41 8.42 -15.21
CA TYR A 168 -33.17 7.66 -16.18
C TYR A 168 -34.68 7.93 -16.09
N GLY A 169 -35.45 7.64 -17.15
CA GLY A 169 -36.90 7.83 -17.17
C GLY A 169 -37.68 6.83 -16.31
N VAL A 170 -38.88 7.19 -15.86
CA VAL A 170 -39.75 6.33 -15.02
C VAL A 170 -40.18 5.04 -15.75
N ASN A 171 -40.60 5.15 -17.01
CA ASN A 171 -41.01 4.02 -17.86
C ASN A 171 -40.84 4.32 -19.37
N PRO A 172 -39.62 4.54 -19.89
CA PRO A 172 -39.43 4.81 -21.31
C PRO A 172 -39.89 3.65 -22.21
N PRO A 173 -40.41 3.92 -23.42
CA PRO A 173 -40.63 5.25 -24.01
C PRO A 173 -41.95 5.93 -23.55
N VAL A 174 -42.76 5.28 -22.72
CA VAL A 174 -44.10 5.73 -22.31
C VAL A 174 -44.03 6.95 -21.39
N ASP A 175 -43.16 6.90 -20.39
CA ASP A 175 -42.91 7.98 -19.44
C ASP A 175 -41.40 8.23 -19.33
N LYS A 176 -40.94 9.29 -20.00
CA LYS A 176 -39.54 9.74 -19.98
C LYS A 176 -39.22 10.69 -18.83
N THR A 177 -40.16 10.92 -17.90
CA THR A 177 -39.90 11.76 -16.72
C THR A 177 -38.70 11.19 -15.96
N PRO A 178 -37.62 11.97 -15.77
CA PRO A 178 -36.46 11.50 -15.01
C PRO A 178 -36.85 11.15 -13.57
N LYS A 179 -36.46 9.96 -13.09
CA LYS A 179 -36.87 9.44 -11.77
C LYS A 179 -36.49 10.39 -10.63
N PHE A 180 -35.33 11.04 -10.71
CA PHE A 180 -34.89 12.00 -9.71
C PHE A 180 -35.83 13.21 -9.55
N HIS A 181 -36.67 13.57 -10.53
CA HIS A 181 -37.64 14.67 -10.42
C HIS A 181 -38.77 14.35 -9.44
N LEU A 182 -38.94 13.08 -9.08
CA LEU A 182 -39.90 12.61 -8.10
C LEU A 182 -39.32 12.56 -6.68
N LEU A 183 -38.05 12.94 -6.51
CA LEU A 183 -37.37 12.97 -5.22
C LEU A 183 -37.33 14.39 -4.68
N ASN A 184 -37.45 14.54 -3.36
CA ASN A 184 -37.45 15.83 -2.67
C ASN A 184 -36.34 15.94 -1.62
N PRO A 185 -35.05 16.01 -2.02
CA PRO A 185 -33.93 16.12 -1.10
C PRO A 185 -33.84 17.48 -0.39
N ASN A 186 -33.15 17.49 0.74
CA ASN A 186 -32.61 18.70 1.36
C ASN A 186 -31.22 19.04 0.81
N TYR A 187 -30.40 17.99 0.58
CA TYR A 187 -29.05 18.08 0.03
C TYR A 187 -28.93 17.24 -1.25
N ILE A 188 -28.27 17.78 -2.26
CA ILE A 188 -27.90 17.09 -3.49
C ILE A 188 -26.37 17.04 -3.59
N ILE A 189 -25.81 15.85 -3.71
CA ILE A 189 -24.42 15.67 -4.14
C ILE A 189 -24.44 15.39 -5.64
N ALA A 190 -23.82 16.27 -6.43
CA ALA A 190 -23.72 16.14 -7.88
C ALA A 190 -22.27 15.84 -8.29
N THR A 191 -22.05 14.68 -8.92
CA THR A 191 -20.70 14.20 -9.26
C THR A 191 -20.21 14.67 -10.64
N ASN A 192 -21.08 14.65 -11.66
CA ASN A 192 -20.83 15.07 -13.05
C ASN A 192 -22.13 15.06 -13.88
N ILE A 193 -22.10 15.65 -15.08
CA ILE A 193 -23.17 15.52 -16.08
C ILE A 193 -22.55 15.11 -17.42
N ASP A 194 -23.01 13.99 -17.98
CA ASP A 194 -22.60 13.48 -19.30
C ASP A 194 -23.81 12.99 -20.12
N PHE A 195 -23.58 12.58 -21.37
CA PHE A 195 -24.60 12.04 -22.25
C PHE A 195 -24.59 10.50 -22.23
N ASP A 196 -25.40 9.91 -21.34
CA ASP A 196 -25.44 8.45 -21.11
C ASP A 196 -26.73 7.77 -21.63
N HIS A 197 -27.89 8.44 -21.56
CA HIS A 197 -29.20 7.85 -21.88
C HIS A 197 -29.87 8.48 -23.12
N PRO A 198 -29.44 8.11 -24.35
CA PRO A 198 -30.00 8.65 -25.60
C PRO A 198 -31.47 8.27 -25.84
N ASP A 199 -31.97 7.26 -25.14
CA ASP A 199 -33.37 6.82 -25.19
C ASP A 199 -34.31 7.73 -24.37
N VAL A 200 -33.76 8.41 -23.36
CA VAL A 200 -34.45 9.39 -22.52
C VAL A 200 -34.20 10.81 -23.01
N TYR A 201 -32.94 11.15 -23.28
CA TYR A 201 -32.49 12.48 -23.65
C TYR A 201 -32.03 12.52 -25.10
N LYS A 202 -32.44 13.56 -25.84
CA LYS A 202 -32.01 13.79 -27.22
C LYS A 202 -30.52 14.10 -27.33
N ASP A 203 -30.00 14.90 -26.41
CA ASP A 203 -28.64 15.40 -26.39
C ASP A 203 -28.21 15.85 -24.97
N ILE A 204 -26.94 16.22 -24.82
CA ILE A 204 -26.38 16.70 -23.56
C ILE A 204 -27.09 17.95 -23.00
N GLU A 205 -27.68 18.80 -23.85
CA GLU A 205 -28.36 20.00 -23.39
C GLU A 205 -29.72 19.65 -22.77
N GLU A 206 -30.40 18.61 -23.26
CA GLU A 206 -31.59 18.06 -22.61
C GLU A 206 -31.25 17.43 -21.25
N THR A 207 -30.14 16.67 -21.16
CA THR A 207 -29.65 16.16 -19.87
C THR A 207 -29.40 17.32 -18.89
N LYS A 208 -28.69 18.37 -19.31
CA LYS A 208 -28.43 19.56 -18.48
C LYS A 208 -29.71 20.24 -18.00
N LYS A 209 -30.74 20.35 -18.86
CA LYS A 209 -32.05 20.90 -18.47
C LYS A 209 -32.72 20.06 -17.39
N ALA A 210 -32.66 18.73 -17.49
CA ALA A 210 -33.21 17.83 -16.49
C ALA A 210 -32.50 18.00 -15.13
N PHE A 211 -31.17 18.07 -15.10
CA PHE A 211 -30.40 18.31 -13.88
C PHE A 211 -30.67 19.71 -13.30
N LYS A 212 -30.67 20.77 -14.11
CA LYS A 212 -31.02 22.14 -13.67
C LYS A 212 -32.38 22.19 -12.97
N LYS A 213 -33.38 21.49 -13.53
CA LYS A 213 -34.72 21.39 -12.91
C LYS A 213 -34.67 20.69 -11.55
N PHE A 214 -33.89 19.61 -11.42
CA PHE A 214 -33.74 18.88 -10.15
C PHE A 214 -33.01 19.71 -9.08
N PHE A 215 -32.09 20.57 -9.50
CA PHE A 215 -31.28 21.42 -8.63
C PHE A 215 -32.03 22.63 -8.03
N SER A 216 -33.15 23.04 -8.61
CA SER A 216 -33.88 24.26 -8.19
C SER A 216 -34.21 24.23 -6.70
N ASP A 217 -33.83 25.29 -5.99
CA ASP A 217 -34.15 25.53 -4.57
C ASP A 217 -33.57 24.49 -3.59
N LYS A 218 -32.50 23.79 -3.97
CA LYS A 218 -31.81 22.78 -3.15
C LYS A 218 -30.41 23.24 -2.73
N LYS A 219 -29.89 22.67 -1.63
CA LYS A 219 -28.47 22.78 -1.28
C LYS A 219 -27.67 21.79 -2.11
N ILE A 220 -26.71 22.27 -2.89
CA ILE A 220 -25.97 21.45 -3.84
C ILE A 220 -24.49 21.42 -3.45
N ILE A 221 -23.92 20.22 -3.38
CA ILE A 221 -22.49 19.96 -3.30
C ILE A 221 -22.05 19.46 -4.67
N ALA A 222 -21.28 20.25 -5.41
CA ALA A 222 -21.02 20.01 -6.83
C ALA A 222 -19.53 19.96 -7.17
N ASN A 223 -19.18 19.00 -8.03
CA ASN A 223 -17.83 18.87 -8.58
C ASN A 223 -17.58 19.95 -9.64
N ILE A 224 -16.72 20.93 -9.33
CA ILE A 224 -16.42 22.01 -10.28
C ILE A 224 -15.40 21.63 -11.35
N ASN A 225 -14.80 20.44 -11.25
CA ASN A 225 -13.94 19.91 -12.32
C ASN A 225 -14.78 19.48 -13.53
N ASP A 226 -16.08 19.23 -13.37
CA ASP A 226 -16.97 18.87 -14.47
C ASP A 226 -17.58 20.12 -15.13
N PRO A 227 -17.22 20.44 -16.39
CA PRO A 227 -17.67 21.67 -17.04
C PRO A 227 -19.18 21.67 -17.35
N ASN A 228 -19.79 20.51 -17.54
CA ASN A 228 -21.23 20.41 -17.80
C ASN A 228 -22.04 20.71 -16.53
N LEU A 229 -21.65 20.13 -15.40
CA LEU A 229 -22.22 20.41 -14.08
C LEU A 229 -22.02 21.87 -13.68
N LEU A 230 -20.83 22.44 -13.91
CA LEU A 230 -20.56 23.85 -13.60
C LEU A 230 -21.52 24.80 -14.33
N ARG A 231 -21.98 24.46 -15.55
CA ARG A 231 -22.97 25.23 -16.31
C ARG A 231 -24.42 25.04 -15.83
N CYS A 232 -24.63 24.09 -14.91
CA CYS A 232 -25.94 23.72 -14.37
C CYS A 232 -26.22 24.26 -12.97
N ILE A 233 -25.22 24.81 -12.30
CA ILE A 233 -25.32 25.30 -10.93
C ILE A 233 -25.04 26.79 -10.84
N ASP A 234 -25.60 27.43 -9.83
CA ASP A 234 -25.16 28.75 -9.37
C ASP A 234 -24.09 28.56 -8.30
N THR A 235 -22.83 28.85 -8.62
CA THR A 235 -21.69 28.67 -7.72
C THR A 235 -21.76 29.56 -6.47
N SER A 236 -22.56 30.63 -6.48
CA SER A 236 -22.77 31.47 -5.29
C SER A 236 -23.74 30.83 -4.28
N LYS A 237 -24.54 29.86 -4.73
CA LYS A 237 -25.56 29.14 -3.92
C LYS A 237 -25.23 27.67 -3.72
N SER A 238 -24.10 27.21 -4.26
CA SER A 238 -23.67 25.81 -4.23
C SER A 238 -22.32 25.70 -3.53
N ILE A 239 -22.06 24.53 -2.94
CA ILE A 239 -20.79 24.20 -2.33
C ILE A 239 -19.94 23.47 -3.37
N ALA A 240 -18.96 24.18 -3.90
CA ALA A 240 -18.03 23.69 -4.90
C ALA A 240 -16.90 22.87 -4.28
N TYR A 241 -16.63 21.68 -4.82
CA TYR A 241 -15.43 20.89 -4.53
C TYR A 241 -14.70 20.50 -5.81
N GLY A 242 -13.38 20.28 -5.75
CA GLY A 242 -12.58 19.91 -6.92
C GLY A 242 -11.10 20.23 -6.76
N GLU A 243 -10.32 20.07 -7.84
CA GLU A 243 -8.87 20.38 -7.85
C GLU A 243 -8.61 21.89 -8.08
N SER A 244 -9.58 22.59 -8.65
CA SER A 244 -9.50 24.02 -8.98
C SER A 244 -9.43 24.90 -7.72
N GLU A 245 -8.60 25.96 -7.78
CA GLU A 245 -8.49 26.99 -6.73
C GLU A 245 -9.80 27.76 -6.49
N LYS A 246 -10.76 27.68 -7.42
CA LYS A 246 -12.09 28.27 -7.28
C LYS A 246 -13.05 27.41 -6.44
N ALA A 247 -12.64 26.22 -6.02
CA ALA A 247 -13.46 25.35 -5.17
C ALA A 247 -13.56 25.92 -3.75
N ASN A 248 -14.72 25.80 -3.10
CA ASN A 248 -14.82 26.03 -1.66
C ASN A 248 -14.00 24.99 -0.89
N TYR A 249 -13.99 23.75 -1.39
CA TYR A 249 -13.19 22.64 -0.86
C TYR A 249 -12.22 22.14 -1.94
N GLN A 250 -11.01 22.71 -1.92
CA GLN A 250 -9.96 22.41 -2.88
C GLN A 250 -9.18 21.15 -2.48
N ILE A 251 -9.09 20.19 -3.41
CA ILE A 251 -8.27 18.99 -3.32
C ILE A 251 -6.83 19.36 -3.72
N ILE A 252 -5.88 19.13 -2.82
CA ILE A 252 -4.45 19.34 -3.03
C ILE A 252 -3.64 18.12 -2.58
N ASN A 253 -2.35 18.08 -2.93
CA ASN A 253 -1.40 17.05 -2.46
C ASN A 253 -1.85 15.59 -2.69
N CYS A 254 -2.61 15.35 -3.76
CA CYS A 254 -3.15 14.02 -4.09
C CYS A 254 -2.03 13.07 -4.53
N LYS A 255 -1.87 11.97 -3.79
CA LYS A 255 -0.98 10.84 -4.11
C LYS A 255 -1.80 9.57 -4.17
N ILE A 256 -1.73 8.90 -5.32
CA ILE A 256 -2.47 7.69 -5.58
C ILE A 256 -1.46 6.56 -5.71
N THR A 257 -1.60 5.53 -4.89
CA THR A 257 -0.82 4.29 -4.95
C THR A 257 -1.72 3.14 -5.40
N GLU A 258 -1.16 1.95 -5.59
CA GLU A 258 -1.94 0.77 -5.98
C GLU A 258 -2.99 0.36 -4.93
N ASP A 259 -2.76 0.66 -3.66
CA ASP A 259 -3.60 0.22 -2.53
C ASP A 259 -4.52 1.32 -1.99
N GLU A 260 -4.13 2.58 -2.14
CA GLU A 260 -4.79 3.70 -1.47
C GLU A 260 -4.62 5.02 -2.21
N SER A 261 -5.52 5.95 -1.92
CA SER A 261 -5.37 7.36 -2.31
C SER A 261 -5.27 8.21 -1.06
N THR A 262 -4.26 9.06 -1.00
CA THR A 262 -4.07 10.08 0.03
C THR A 262 -4.18 11.46 -0.61
N PHE A 263 -4.87 12.38 0.06
CA PHE A 263 -5.11 13.73 -0.46
C PHE A 263 -5.41 14.67 0.70
N GLU A 264 -5.28 15.96 0.46
CA GLU A 264 -5.61 17.00 1.42
C GLU A 264 -6.75 17.85 0.88
N ILE A 265 -7.69 18.22 1.73
CA ILE A 265 -8.64 19.30 1.44
C ILE A 265 -8.12 20.54 2.14
N LYS A 266 -7.79 21.58 1.37
CA LYS A 266 -7.17 22.82 1.86
C LYS A 266 -7.98 23.41 3.00
N ASN A 267 -7.30 23.76 4.11
CA ASN A 267 -7.88 24.28 5.35
C ASN A 267 -8.82 23.32 6.13
N VAL A 268 -8.95 22.06 5.70
CA VAL A 268 -9.75 21.03 6.39
C VAL A 268 -8.85 19.94 6.97
N GLY A 269 -7.92 19.39 6.17
CA GLY A 269 -6.96 18.38 6.62
C GLY A 269 -6.70 17.27 5.59
N GLU A 270 -5.90 16.29 6.02
CA GLU A 270 -5.52 15.14 5.21
C GLU A 270 -6.52 13.98 5.35
N PHE A 271 -6.78 13.30 4.23
CA PHE A 271 -7.69 12.17 4.13
C PHE A 271 -7.04 11.02 3.36
N LYS A 272 -7.49 9.81 3.68
CA LYS A 272 -7.02 8.56 3.10
C LYS A 272 -8.20 7.64 2.81
N ILE A 273 -8.21 7.06 1.62
CA ILE A 273 -9.22 6.09 1.18
C ILE A 273 -8.54 4.86 0.57
N SER A 274 -9.15 3.69 0.74
CA SER A 274 -8.68 2.42 0.12
C SER A 274 -9.05 2.31 -1.37
N LEU A 275 -9.83 3.26 -1.88
CA LEU A 275 -10.17 3.31 -3.29
C LEU A 275 -9.09 4.04 -4.10
N PHE A 276 -8.84 3.53 -5.30
CA PHE A 276 -7.86 4.06 -6.23
C PHE A 276 -8.49 5.10 -7.19
N GLY A 277 -7.70 6.09 -7.58
CA GLY A 277 -8.02 6.95 -8.73
C GLY A 277 -8.63 8.29 -8.36
N LYS A 278 -8.35 9.31 -9.19
CA LYS A 278 -8.79 10.69 -8.97
C LYS A 278 -10.31 10.84 -8.84
N HIS A 279 -11.08 10.06 -9.61
CA HIS A 279 -12.54 10.08 -9.51
C HIS A 279 -13.03 9.61 -8.13
N ASN A 280 -12.36 8.64 -7.50
CA ASN A 280 -12.71 8.19 -6.15
C ASN A 280 -12.27 9.18 -5.08
N VAL A 281 -11.16 9.89 -5.28
CA VAL A 281 -10.78 11.05 -4.45
C VAL A 281 -11.85 12.15 -4.55
N SER A 282 -12.34 12.43 -5.75
CA SER A 282 -13.44 13.37 -6.00
C SER A 282 -14.73 12.92 -5.29
N ASN A 283 -15.14 11.66 -5.45
CA ASN A 283 -16.30 11.07 -4.77
C ASN A 283 -16.18 11.16 -3.24
N ALA A 284 -15.01 10.80 -2.70
CA ALA A 284 -14.74 10.88 -1.27
C ALA A 284 -14.77 12.33 -0.75
N THR A 285 -14.25 13.28 -1.53
CA THR A 285 -14.33 14.71 -1.21
C THR A 285 -15.78 15.16 -1.12
N ALA A 286 -16.65 14.73 -2.05
CA ALA A 286 -18.08 15.03 -2.00
C ALA A 286 -18.74 14.53 -0.70
N VAL A 287 -18.38 13.33 -0.26
CA VAL A 287 -18.84 12.75 1.02
C VAL A 287 -18.31 13.53 2.22
N ILE A 288 -17.02 13.87 2.22
CA ILE A 288 -16.40 14.65 3.30
C ILE A 288 -17.11 15.99 3.45
N VAL A 289 -17.33 16.71 2.34
CA VAL A 289 -18.05 17.97 2.33
C VAL A 289 -19.47 17.80 2.87
N GLN A 290 -20.19 16.77 2.44
CA GLN A 290 -21.53 16.50 2.97
C GLN A 290 -21.52 16.25 4.48
N LEU A 291 -20.53 15.55 5.03
CA LEU A 291 -20.41 15.29 6.46
C LEU A 291 -20.03 16.55 7.25
N LEU A 292 -19.17 17.41 6.70
CA LEU A 292 -18.88 18.73 7.28
C LEU A 292 -20.15 19.58 7.36
N GLU A 293 -20.97 19.60 6.31
CA GLU A 293 -22.26 20.30 6.28
C GLU A 293 -23.29 19.75 7.29
N LEU A 294 -23.12 18.50 7.72
CA LEU A 294 -23.92 17.89 8.79
C LEU A 294 -23.33 18.16 10.19
N GLY A 295 -22.18 18.83 10.28
CA GLY A 295 -21.53 19.26 11.52
C GLY A 295 -20.50 18.29 12.11
N PHE A 296 -20.07 17.26 11.36
CA PHE A 296 -19.03 16.34 11.83
C PHE A 296 -17.63 16.96 11.74
N LYS A 297 -16.73 16.57 12.65
CA LYS A 297 -15.35 17.08 12.66
C LYS A 297 -14.48 16.34 11.64
N ALA A 298 -13.50 17.02 11.07
CA ALA A 298 -12.61 16.46 10.04
C ALA A 298 -11.90 15.18 10.49
N ASP A 299 -11.47 15.10 11.75
CA ASP A 299 -10.76 13.92 12.29
C ASP A 299 -11.70 12.71 12.47
N GLU A 300 -12.96 12.95 12.84
CA GLU A 300 -14.00 11.91 12.91
C GLU A 300 -14.36 11.41 11.51
N ILE A 301 -14.49 12.34 10.55
CA ILE A 301 -14.74 12.03 9.15
C ILE A 301 -13.60 11.17 8.60
N ALA A 302 -12.35 11.58 8.78
CA ALA A 302 -11.18 10.83 8.29
C ALA A 302 -11.18 9.38 8.80
N LYS A 303 -11.48 9.16 10.09
CA LYS A 303 -11.62 7.81 10.68
C LYS A 303 -12.79 7.02 10.09
N SER A 304 -13.90 7.69 9.74
CA SER A 304 -15.11 7.06 9.21
C SER A 304 -14.98 6.52 7.77
N LEU A 305 -14.01 7.03 7.00
CA LEU A 305 -13.76 6.59 5.62
C LEU A 305 -12.88 5.33 5.55
N VAL A 306 -12.13 5.03 6.61
CA VAL A 306 -11.19 3.91 6.65
C VAL A 306 -11.93 2.57 6.54
N GLY A 307 -11.47 1.72 5.62
CA GLY A 307 -12.00 0.37 5.43
C GLY A 307 -13.17 0.28 4.46
N PHE A 308 -13.55 1.39 3.80
CA PHE A 308 -14.47 1.34 2.67
C PHE A 308 -13.78 0.75 1.43
N THR A 309 -14.27 -0.39 0.94
CA THR A 309 -13.68 -1.11 -0.21
C THR A 309 -14.52 -1.00 -1.48
N GLY A 310 -15.68 -0.34 -1.41
CA GLY A 310 -16.57 -0.13 -2.56
C GLY A 310 -17.72 -1.14 -2.64
N ALA A 311 -18.27 -1.27 -3.85
CA ALA A 311 -19.37 -2.17 -4.17
C ALA A 311 -18.87 -3.60 -4.42
N GLU A 312 -19.64 -4.60 -3.97
CA GLU A 312 -19.31 -5.99 -4.27
C GLU A 312 -19.43 -6.24 -5.77
N ARG A 313 -18.49 -7.02 -6.32
CA ARG A 313 -18.40 -7.39 -7.74
C ARG A 313 -18.29 -6.20 -8.70
N ARG A 314 -17.70 -5.07 -8.30
CA ARG A 314 -17.40 -3.92 -9.17
C ARG A 314 -15.99 -3.43 -8.90
N PHE A 315 -15.01 -3.91 -9.67
CA PHE A 315 -13.58 -3.73 -9.39
C PHE A 315 -13.26 -4.01 -7.90
N GLU A 316 -13.88 -5.04 -7.33
CA GLU A 316 -13.81 -5.34 -5.91
C GLU A 316 -12.46 -5.98 -5.59
N LEU A 317 -11.65 -5.38 -4.70
CA LEU A 317 -10.47 -6.06 -4.19
C LEU A 317 -10.90 -7.18 -3.24
N VAL A 318 -10.75 -8.43 -3.66
CA VAL A 318 -11.14 -9.62 -2.91
C VAL A 318 -10.02 -10.08 -1.99
N TYR A 319 -8.78 -10.08 -2.49
CA TYR A 319 -7.63 -10.58 -1.75
C TYR A 319 -6.31 -9.99 -2.24
N LYS A 320 -5.34 -9.88 -1.34
CA LYS A 320 -3.96 -9.50 -1.66
C LYS A 320 -3.01 -10.29 -0.77
N ASN A 321 -2.05 -11.00 -1.38
CA ASN A 321 -0.96 -11.64 -0.65
C ASN A 321 0.26 -11.85 -1.58
N ASN A 322 1.48 -11.79 -1.03
CA ASN A 322 2.74 -11.92 -1.76
C ASN A 322 2.80 -11.10 -3.07
N ASP A 323 2.35 -9.83 -2.98
CA ASP A 323 2.25 -8.88 -4.09
C ASP A 323 1.44 -9.37 -5.31
N ILE A 324 0.52 -10.31 -5.08
CA ILE A 324 -0.49 -10.76 -6.03
C ILE A 324 -1.85 -10.21 -5.58
N TYR A 325 -2.58 -9.64 -6.52
CA TYR A 325 -3.91 -9.08 -6.29
C TYR A 325 -4.98 -9.97 -6.92
N LEU A 326 -6.10 -10.15 -6.20
CA LEU A 326 -7.31 -10.77 -6.73
C LEU A 326 -8.47 -9.78 -6.65
N PHE A 327 -9.02 -9.46 -7.80
CA PHE A 327 -10.19 -8.61 -7.99
C PHE A 327 -11.38 -9.41 -8.54
N ASP A 328 -12.59 -8.89 -8.35
CA ASP A 328 -13.80 -9.40 -9.00
C ASP A 328 -14.61 -8.28 -9.65
N ASP A 329 -15.18 -8.57 -10.81
CA ASP A 329 -16.06 -7.67 -11.54
C ASP A 329 -17.25 -8.40 -12.16
N TYR A 330 -18.43 -7.81 -12.09
CA TYR A 330 -19.66 -8.28 -12.72
C TYR A 330 -19.71 -7.99 -14.22
N ALA A 331 -18.72 -7.27 -14.75
CA ALA A 331 -18.57 -6.99 -16.17
C ALA A 331 -18.78 -8.25 -17.03
N HIS A 332 -19.79 -8.20 -17.87
CA HIS A 332 -20.20 -9.32 -18.73
C HIS A 332 -20.52 -8.87 -20.16
N HIS A 333 -20.62 -7.56 -20.39
CA HIS A 333 -20.65 -6.97 -21.72
C HIS A 333 -19.23 -6.56 -22.17
N PRO A 334 -18.87 -6.71 -23.45
CA PRO A 334 -17.53 -6.35 -23.96
C PRO A 334 -17.04 -4.95 -23.57
N ALA A 335 -17.92 -3.94 -23.65
CA ALA A 335 -17.59 -2.57 -23.26
C ALA A 335 -17.21 -2.44 -21.77
N GLU A 336 -17.91 -3.15 -20.88
CA GLU A 336 -17.62 -3.17 -19.44
C GLU A 336 -16.28 -3.88 -19.17
N ILE A 337 -16.05 -5.02 -19.83
CA ILE A 337 -14.82 -5.80 -19.71
C ILE A 337 -13.61 -4.95 -20.12
N ALA A 338 -13.70 -4.28 -21.28
CA ALA A 338 -12.66 -3.38 -21.76
C ALA A 338 -12.40 -2.23 -20.79
N ALA A 339 -13.47 -1.62 -20.25
CA ALA A 339 -13.35 -0.55 -19.27
C ALA A 339 -12.61 -1.02 -17.99
N THR A 340 -12.97 -2.19 -17.46
CA THR A 340 -12.33 -2.77 -16.27
C THR A 340 -10.86 -3.09 -16.53
N ILE A 341 -10.52 -3.72 -17.66
CA ILE A 341 -9.12 -4.05 -17.99
C ILE A 341 -8.27 -2.79 -18.18
N ASN A 342 -8.79 -1.78 -18.89
CA ASN A 342 -8.08 -0.52 -19.09
C ASN A 342 -7.86 0.23 -17.77
N ALA A 343 -8.86 0.23 -16.88
CA ALA A 343 -8.72 0.79 -15.54
C ALA A 343 -7.67 0.03 -14.72
N ALA A 344 -7.60 -1.30 -14.84
CA ALA A 344 -6.56 -2.11 -14.20
C ALA A 344 -5.17 -1.78 -14.71
N LYS A 345 -4.98 -1.68 -16.03
CA LYS A 345 -3.68 -1.28 -16.63
C LYS A 345 -3.25 0.12 -16.22
N ALA A 346 -4.19 1.05 -16.09
CA ALA A 346 -3.89 2.40 -15.61
C ALA A 346 -3.47 2.41 -14.13
N ARG A 347 -4.06 1.53 -13.31
CA ARG A 347 -3.77 1.38 -11.87
C ARG A 347 -2.45 0.66 -11.60
N PHE A 348 -2.22 -0.43 -12.29
CA PHE A 348 -1.14 -1.38 -12.05
C PHE A 348 -0.13 -1.32 -13.19
N LYS A 349 0.60 -0.20 -13.25
CA LYS A 349 1.62 0.03 -14.28
C LYS A 349 2.70 -1.06 -14.17
N ASP A 350 3.11 -1.60 -15.32
CA ASP A 350 4.16 -2.63 -15.44
C ASP A 350 3.83 -3.99 -14.80
N ARG A 351 2.58 -4.23 -14.39
CA ARG A 351 2.11 -5.52 -13.87
C ARG A 351 1.30 -6.27 -14.92
N ARG A 352 1.31 -7.60 -14.85
CA ARG A 352 0.48 -8.44 -15.73
C ARG A 352 -0.96 -8.50 -15.24
N ILE A 353 -1.88 -8.22 -16.14
CA ILE A 353 -3.32 -8.35 -15.90
C ILE A 353 -3.79 -9.70 -16.43
N ILE A 354 -4.25 -10.56 -15.52
CA ILE A 354 -4.80 -11.89 -15.79
C ILE A 354 -6.32 -11.82 -15.59
N VAL A 355 -7.09 -12.14 -16.63
CA VAL A 355 -8.56 -12.15 -16.59
C VAL A 355 -9.06 -13.58 -16.67
N ILE A 356 -9.85 -13.99 -15.68
CA ILE A 356 -10.62 -15.23 -15.67
C ILE A 356 -12.06 -14.85 -16.02
N PHE A 357 -12.47 -15.14 -17.25
CA PHE A 357 -13.76 -14.71 -17.79
C PHE A 357 -14.71 -15.89 -17.98
N GLN A 358 -15.95 -15.74 -17.51
CA GLN A 358 -17.04 -16.65 -17.79
C GLN A 358 -18.12 -15.91 -18.62
N PRO A 359 -18.29 -16.24 -19.91
CA PRO A 359 -19.33 -15.65 -20.73
C PRO A 359 -20.71 -15.97 -20.16
N HIS A 360 -21.62 -15.00 -20.21
CA HIS A 360 -22.99 -15.18 -19.76
C HIS A 360 -23.96 -15.11 -20.93
N THR A 361 -24.71 -16.19 -21.13
CA THR A 361 -25.65 -16.53 -22.22
C THR A 361 -25.02 -16.83 -23.58
N TYR A 362 -25.56 -17.84 -24.27
CA TYR A 362 -25.13 -18.26 -25.61
C TYR A 362 -25.49 -17.21 -26.67
N SER A 363 -26.71 -16.70 -26.62
CA SER A 363 -27.21 -15.67 -27.53
C SER A 363 -26.35 -14.41 -27.54
N ARG A 364 -25.97 -13.88 -26.36
CA ARG A 364 -25.06 -12.74 -26.24
C ARG A 364 -23.68 -13.05 -26.82
N THR A 365 -23.15 -14.23 -26.50
CA THR A 365 -21.84 -14.66 -26.99
C THR A 365 -21.83 -14.75 -28.51
N GLN A 366 -22.89 -15.29 -29.13
CA GLN A 366 -23.01 -15.38 -30.58
C GLN A 366 -23.09 -13.99 -31.23
N ASN A 367 -23.87 -13.08 -30.66
CA ASN A 367 -24.11 -11.75 -31.23
C ASN A 367 -22.91 -10.80 -31.07
N LEU A 368 -22.11 -10.96 -30.02
CA LEU A 368 -21.02 -10.04 -29.66
C LEU A 368 -19.65 -10.72 -29.69
N LEU A 369 -19.53 -11.80 -30.45
CA LEU A 369 -18.35 -12.67 -30.45
C LEU A 369 -17.06 -11.92 -30.77
N LYS A 370 -17.13 -11.01 -31.76
CA LYS A 370 -16.00 -10.19 -32.19
C LYS A 370 -15.57 -9.24 -31.08
N GLU A 371 -16.53 -8.54 -30.49
CA GLU A 371 -16.34 -7.55 -29.43
C GLU A 371 -15.80 -8.20 -28.14
N PHE A 372 -16.20 -9.44 -27.82
CA PHE A 372 -15.58 -10.22 -26.76
C PHE A 372 -14.11 -10.49 -27.03
N GLY A 373 -13.76 -10.87 -28.26
CA GLY A 373 -12.38 -11.05 -28.69
C GLY A 373 -11.54 -9.78 -28.50
N GLU A 374 -12.06 -8.64 -28.98
CA GLU A 374 -11.40 -7.34 -28.88
C GLU A 374 -11.19 -6.90 -27.42
N SER A 375 -12.24 -6.96 -26.61
CA SER A 375 -12.19 -6.52 -25.20
C SER A 375 -11.27 -7.38 -24.34
N LEU A 376 -11.33 -8.71 -24.45
CA LEU A 376 -10.48 -9.63 -23.68
C LEU A 376 -9.03 -9.65 -24.18
N SER A 377 -8.78 -9.28 -25.44
CA SER A 377 -7.41 -9.12 -25.97
C SER A 377 -6.62 -8.00 -25.27
N LEU A 378 -7.31 -7.10 -24.55
CA LEU A 378 -6.67 -6.02 -23.81
C LEU A 378 -5.86 -6.53 -22.62
N ALA A 379 -6.24 -7.66 -22.01
CA ALA A 379 -5.50 -8.28 -20.91
C ALA A 379 -4.14 -8.83 -21.39
N ASP A 380 -3.27 -9.18 -20.44
CA ASP A 380 -2.01 -9.85 -20.76
C ASP A 380 -2.19 -11.37 -20.80
N ILE A 381 -3.11 -11.91 -20.00
CA ILE A 381 -3.55 -13.31 -20.03
C ILE A 381 -5.08 -13.35 -19.89
N SER A 382 -5.74 -14.11 -20.75
CA SER A 382 -7.19 -14.32 -20.71
C SER A 382 -7.51 -15.81 -20.62
N LEU A 383 -8.08 -16.24 -19.49
CA LEU A 383 -8.52 -17.60 -19.22
C LEU A 383 -10.05 -17.65 -19.31
N VAL A 384 -10.58 -18.38 -20.29
CA VAL A 384 -12.02 -18.38 -20.60
C VAL A 384 -12.65 -19.71 -20.20
N LEU A 385 -13.72 -19.64 -19.40
CA LEU A 385 -14.54 -20.78 -18.95
C LEU A 385 -15.70 -21.07 -19.90
N PRO A 386 -16.38 -22.23 -19.77
CA PRO A 386 -17.59 -22.53 -20.54
C PRO A 386 -18.67 -21.46 -20.36
N ILE A 387 -19.48 -21.26 -21.41
CA ILE A 387 -20.59 -20.29 -21.39
C ILE A 387 -21.57 -20.68 -20.28
N PHE A 388 -21.81 -19.75 -19.36
CA PHE A 388 -22.87 -19.90 -18.35
C PHE A 388 -24.22 -19.63 -19.02
N ALA A 389 -24.96 -20.72 -19.25
CA ALA A 389 -26.26 -20.68 -19.89
C ALA A 389 -27.31 -20.02 -18.97
N SER A 390 -28.22 -19.26 -19.55
CA SER A 390 -29.48 -18.98 -18.83
C SER A 390 -30.37 -20.22 -18.85
N ALA A 391 -31.30 -20.33 -17.89
CA ALA A 391 -32.28 -21.43 -17.80
C ALA A 391 -33.17 -21.60 -19.05
N ARG A 392 -33.15 -20.64 -19.99
CA ARG A 392 -33.96 -20.62 -21.22
C ARG A 392 -33.18 -21.03 -22.46
N GLU A 393 -31.86 -21.11 -22.38
CA GLU A 393 -31.01 -21.44 -23.51
C GLU A 393 -30.69 -22.92 -23.50
N ASN A 394 -31.06 -23.61 -24.57
CA ASN A 394 -30.48 -24.90 -24.86
C ASN A 394 -29.23 -24.68 -25.71
N ALA A 395 -28.06 -25.13 -25.21
CA ALA A 395 -26.80 -25.03 -25.91
C ALA A 395 -26.86 -25.59 -27.33
N SER A 396 -27.67 -26.63 -27.57
CA SER A 396 -27.87 -27.23 -28.90
C SER A 396 -28.44 -26.28 -29.96
N ASN A 397 -29.07 -25.17 -29.52
CA ASN A 397 -29.70 -24.21 -30.43
C ASN A 397 -28.73 -23.14 -30.93
N PHE A 398 -27.49 -23.13 -30.44
CA PHE A 398 -26.50 -22.12 -30.76
C PHE A 398 -25.24 -22.80 -31.28
N ASN A 399 -24.61 -22.18 -32.29
CA ASN A 399 -23.37 -22.67 -32.87
C ASN A 399 -22.20 -21.78 -32.40
N VAL A 400 -22.09 -21.61 -31.08
CA VAL A 400 -21.06 -20.79 -30.45
C VAL A 400 -20.58 -21.43 -29.15
N SER A 401 -19.30 -21.27 -28.86
CA SER A 401 -18.65 -21.75 -27.66
C SER A 401 -17.62 -20.73 -27.15
N SER A 402 -17.15 -20.90 -25.93
CA SER A 402 -16.04 -20.11 -25.41
C SER A 402 -14.73 -20.31 -26.18
N LYS A 403 -14.57 -21.41 -26.92
CA LYS A 403 -13.42 -21.62 -27.81
C LYS A 403 -13.42 -20.62 -28.97
N ASP A 404 -14.60 -20.22 -29.44
CA ASP A 404 -14.75 -19.22 -30.49
C ASP A 404 -14.34 -17.82 -30.00
N ILE A 405 -14.59 -17.50 -28.72
CA ILE A 405 -14.08 -16.26 -28.10
C ILE A 405 -12.54 -16.27 -28.13
N VAL A 406 -11.92 -17.38 -27.70
CA VAL A 406 -10.45 -17.51 -27.70
C VAL A 406 -9.88 -17.40 -29.11
N ALA A 407 -10.56 -17.97 -30.11
CA ALA A 407 -10.19 -17.79 -31.52
C ALA A 407 -10.24 -16.30 -31.92
N LYS A 408 -11.29 -15.56 -31.53
CA LYS A 408 -11.38 -14.11 -31.80
C LYS A 408 -10.36 -13.26 -31.07
N ILE A 409 -9.95 -13.63 -29.87
CA ILE A 409 -8.83 -12.97 -29.20
C ILE A 409 -7.56 -13.15 -30.05
N LYS A 410 -7.28 -14.37 -30.53
CA LYS A 410 -6.12 -14.66 -31.37
C LYS A 410 -6.16 -13.90 -32.70
N ASP A 411 -7.31 -13.84 -33.37
CA ASP A 411 -7.50 -13.06 -34.61
C ASP A 411 -7.18 -11.57 -34.41
N THR A 412 -7.41 -11.03 -33.20
CA THR A 412 -7.20 -9.62 -32.87
C THR A 412 -5.73 -9.29 -32.59
N LEU A 413 -4.95 -10.28 -32.15
CA LEU A 413 -3.53 -10.10 -31.82
C LEU A 413 -2.67 -10.18 -33.09
N LYS A 414 -1.85 -9.16 -33.36
CA LYS A 414 -0.85 -9.21 -34.45
C LYS A 414 0.21 -10.27 -34.15
N GLU A 415 0.82 -10.88 -35.17
CA GLU A 415 1.84 -11.94 -35.02
C GLU A 415 2.96 -11.58 -34.02
N ASP A 416 3.38 -10.31 -33.92
CA ASP A 416 4.40 -9.86 -32.96
C ASP A 416 3.94 -9.81 -31.47
N SER A 417 2.67 -10.15 -31.17
CA SER A 417 2.06 -10.09 -29.83
C SER A 417 1.96 -11.47 -29.15
N LEU A 418 2.76 -12.44 -29.61
CA LEU A 418 2.79 -13.86 -29.23
C LEU A 418 2.96 -14.18 -27.74
N ASN A 419 3.15 -13.19 -26.87
CA ASN A 419 3.31 -13.36 -25.41
C ASN A 419 2.00 -13.22 -24.60
N LYS A 420 0.83 -13.14 -25.25
CA LYS A 420 -0.47 -13.14 -24.57
C LYS A 420 -1.10 -14.53 -24.57
N ASP A 421 -1.05 -15.20 -23.42
CA ASP A 421 -1.67 -16.52 -23.24
C ASP A 421 -3.20 -16.37 -23.17
N CYS A 422 -3.88 -16.85 -24.21
CA CYS A 422 -5.35 -16.90 -24.25
C CYS A 422 -5.80 -18.36 -24.35
N LEU A 423 -6.42 -18.86 -23.29
CA LEU A 423 -6.68 -20.28 -23.10
C LEU A 423 -8.14 -20.52 -22.70
N TYR A 424 -8.72 -21.57 -23.28
CA TYR A 424 -10.02 -22.10 -22.88
C TYR A 424 -9.82 -23.31 -21.95
N PHE A 425 -10.65 -23.42 -20.92
CA PHE A 425 -10.66 -24.58 -20.01
C PHE A 425 -12.06 -25.19 -19.93
N GLU A 426 -12.12 -26.52 -19.89
CA GLU A 426 -13.40 -27.23 -19.80
C GLU A 426 -13.94 -27.29 -18.38
N SER A 427 -13.09 -27.11 -17.38
CA SER A 427 -13.47 -27.12 -15.97
C SER A 427 -12.66 -26.14 -15.12
N ASP A 428 -13.25 -25.79 -13.97
CA ASP A 428 -12.64 -24.96 -12.94
C ASP A 428 -11.30 -25.54 -12.46
N ASP A 429 -11.22 -26.86 -12.26
CA ASP A 429 -10.00 -27.52 -11.80
C ASP A 429 -8.86 -27.42 -12.83
N GLN A 430 -9.15 -27.56 -14.12
CA GLN A 430 -8.15 -27.36 -15.17
C GLN A 430 -7.63 -25.92 -15.17
N LEU A 431 -8.53 -24.95 -15.01
CA LEU A 431 -8.18 -23.53 -14.95
C LEU A 431 -7.31 -23.23 -13.73
N ILE A 432 -7.69 -23.67 -12.53
CA ILE A 432 -6.94 -23.42 -11.30
C ILE A 432 -5.54 -24.04 -11.37
N ASN A 433 -5.41 -25.26 -11.91
CA ASN A 433 -4.12 -25.91 -12.11
C ASN A 433 -3.22 -25.12 -13.08
N GLN A 434 -3.79 -24.55 -14.14
CA GLN A 434 -3.02 -23.72 -15.06
C GLN A 434 -2.65 -22.38 -14.41
N LEU A 435 -3.58 -21.77 -13.68
CA LEU A 435 -3.33 -20.53 -12.94
C LEU A 435 -2.16 -20.72 -11.97
N ASP A 436 -2.13 -21.80 -11.19
CA ASP A 436 -1.02 -22.12 -10.28
C ASP A 436 0.34 -22.17 -11.00
N ARG A 437 0.39 -22.65 -12.24
CA ARG A 437 1.63 -22.72 -13.03
C ARG A 437 2.11 -21.36 -13.53
N ILE A 438 1.19 -20.49 -13.95
CA ILE A 438 1.52 -19.22 -14.62
C ILE A 438 1.61 -18.02 -13.66
N LEU A 439 1.01 -18.12 -12.47
CA LEU A 439 0.94 -17.05 -11.50
C LEU A 439 2.33 -16.69 -10.95
N LYS A 440 2.65 -15.40 -10.94
CA LYS A 440 3.91 -14.81 -10.50
C LYS A 440 3.65 -13.66 -9.53
N GLU A 441 4.66 -13.36 -8.71
CA GLU A 441 4.68 -12.12 -7.92
C GLU A 441 4.49 -10.91 -8.84
N GLY A 442 3.68 -9.96 -8.40
CA GLY A 442 3.33 -8.79 -9.19
C GLY A 442 2.00 -8.90 -9.95
N ASP A 443 1.45 -10.10 -10.15
CA ASP A 443 0.27 -10.31 -10.99
C ASP A 443 -1.02 -9.72 -10.38
N VAL A 444 -1.91 -9.27 -11.27
CA VAL A 444 -3.25 -8.79 -10.94
C VAL A 444 -4.27 -9.68 -11.62
N VAL A 445 -4.98 -10.46 -10.83
CA VAL A 445 -5.98 -11.44 -11.28
C VAL A 445 -7.38 -10.86 -11.13
N PHE A 446 -8.21 -11.02 -12.14
CA PHE A 446 -9.64 -10.69 -12.10
C PHE A 446 -10.49 -11.92 -12.34
N THR A 447 -11.54 -12.11 -11.54
CA THR A 447 -12.71 -12.91 -11.93
C THR A 447 -13.76 -11.99 -12.55
N MET A 448 -14.18 -12.26 -13.79
CA MET A 448 -15.12 -11.43 -14.54
C MET A 448 -16.29 -12.23 -15.11
N GLY A 449 -17.51 -11.75 -14.91
CA GLY A 449 -18.72 -12.31 -15.54
C GLY A 449 -19.95 -12.28 -14.64
N ALA A 450 -21.13 -12.31 -15.24
CA ALA A 450 -22.41 -12.25 -14.53
C ALA A 450 -22.84 -13.58 -13.89
N GLY A 451 -22.25 -14.70 -14.34
CA GLY A 451 -22.49 -16.03 -13.81
C GLY A 451 -21.82 -16.25 -12.46
N ASP A 452 -21.27 -17.45 -12.28
CA ASP A 452 -20.76 -17.93 -11.00
C ASP A 452 -19.25 -18.03 -10.87
N VAL A 453 -18.50 -17.47 -11.84
CA VAL A 453 -17.04 -17.32 -11.80
C VAL A 453 -16.49 -16.75 -10.48
N TYR A 454 -17.25 -15.88 -9.80
CA TYR A 454 -16.86 -15.33 -8.49
C TYR A 454 -16.71 -16.41 -7.40
N LYS A 455 -17.30 -17.60 -7.56
CA LYS A 455 -17.13 -18.71 -6.61
C LYS A 455 -15.70 -19.25 -6.61
N LEU A 456 -14.96 -19.08 -7.72
CA LEU A 456 -13.56 -19.51 -7.85
C LEU A 456 -12.61 -18.74 -6.95
N ARG A 457 -13.01 -17.56 -6.43
CA ARG A 457 -12.19 -16.73 -5.53
C ARG A 457 -11.53 -17.55 -4.43
N LYS A 458 -12.25 -18.51 -3.82
CA LYS A 458 -11.72 -19.35 -2.72
C LYS A 458 -10.55 -20.24 -3.16
N GLN A 459 -10.65 -20.85 -4.34
CA GLN A 459 -9.58 -21.71 -4.87
C GLN A 459 -8.38 -20.86 -5.29
N ILE A 460 -8.62 -19.71 -5.94
CA ILE A 460 -7.57 -18.77 -6.34
C ILE A 460 -6.79 -18.26 -5.11
N ILE A 461 -7.49 -17.87 -4.02
CA ILE A 461 -6.85 -17.46 -2.75
C ILE A 461 -5.94 -18.56 -2.22
N LYS A 462 -6.40 -19.83 -2.23
CA LYS A 462 -5.59 -20.97 -1.80
C LYS A 462 -4.33 -21.13 -2.66
N THR A 463 -4.44 -20.96 -3.97
CA THR A 463 -3.29 -20.98 -4.90
C THR A 463 -2.30 -19.86 -4.59
N ILE A 464 -2.77 -18.63 -4.37
CA ILE A 464 -1.93 -17.49 -3.99
C ILE A 464 -1.17 -17.79 -2.68
N ASP A 465 -1.86 -18.31 -1.67
CA ASP A 465 -1.25 -18.59 -0.36
C ASP A 465 -0.22 -19.72 -0.41
N GLN A 466 -0.43 -20.75 -1.23
CA GLN A 466 0.54 -21.84 -1.42
C GLN A 466 1.86 -21.32 -1.99
N LYS A 467 1.80 -20.38 -2.95
CA LYS A 467 3.00 -19.73 -3.50
C LYS A 467 3.77 -18.94 -2.45
N SER A 468 3.06 -18.20 -1.59
CA SER A 468 3.68 -17.48 -0.47
C SER A 468 4.43 -18.41 0.47
N LYS A 469 3.80 -19.53 0.88
CA LYS A 469 4.41 -20.49 1.81
C LYS A 469 5.67 -21.15 1.25
N ILE A 470 5.70 -21.49 -0.04
CA ILE A 470 6.88 -22.08 -0.68
C ILE A 470 8.04 -21.09 -0.72
N LYS A 471 7.77 -19.81 -0.95
CA LYS A 471 8.78 -18.74 -0.90
C LYS A 471 9.37 -18.60 0.51
N ASP A 472 8.50 -18.53 1.52
CA ASP A 472 8.93 -18.42 2.92
C ASP A 472 9.77 -19.62 3.38
N GLN A 473 9.42 -20.84 2.96
CA GLN A 473 10.21 -22.04 3.25
C GLN A 473 11.61 -22.00 2.62
N LYS A 474 11.70 -21.66 1.32
CA LYS A 474 13.00 -21.54 0.64
C LYS A 474 13.88 -20.46 1.26
N GLU A 475 13.30 -19.33 1.64
CA GLU A 475 14.04 -18.27 2.29
C GLU A 475 14.56 -18.73 3.66
N ASN A 476 13.73 -19.39 4.47
CA ASN A 476 14.15 -19.91 5.77
C ASN A 476 15.26 -20.96 5.67
N GLU A 477 15.21 -21.89 4.71
CA GLU A 477 16.29 -22.85 4.45
C GLU A 477 17.60 -22.14 4.07
N LEU A 478 17.52 -21.11 3.22
CA LEU A 478 18.68 -20.30 2.82
C LEU A 478 19.30 -19.59 4.03
N LEU A 479 18.48 -18.99 4.89
CA LEU A 479 18.94 -18.28 6.09
C LEU A 479 19.61 -19.24 7.09
N ILE A 480 19.07 -20.44 7.27
CA ILE A 480 19.68 -21.48 8.12
C ILE A 480 21.05 -21.89 7.55
N ASN A 481 21.15 -22.15 6.25
CA ASN A 481 22.40 -22.57 5.61
C ASN A 481 23.53 -21.54 5.78
N TYR A 482 23.19 -20.25 5.74
CA TYR A 482 24.16 -19.16 5.89
C TYR A 482 24.26 -18.61 7.33
N LYS A 483 23.54 -19.19 8.30
CA LYS A 483 23.46 -18.73 9.71
C LYS A 483 23.05 -17.25 9.83
N ILE A 484 22.09 -16.83 9.01
CA ILE A 484 21.57 -15.46 8.98
C ILE A 484 20.37 -15.34 9.90
N GLU A 485 20.35 -14.32 10.75
CA GLU A 485 19.20 -13.94 11.58
C GLU A 485 18.45 -12.75 10.96
N LYS A 486 17.12 -12.74 11.05
CA LYS A 486 16.29 -11.59 10.63
C LYS A 486 16.01 -10.63 11.80
N ASN A 487 15.89 -9.34 11.51
CA ASN A 487 15.43 -8.33 12.47
C ASN A 487 16.23 -8.30 13.79
N LYS A 488 17.55 -8.51 13.73
CA LYS A 488 18.42 -8.55 14.91
C LYS A 488 18.50 -7.17 15.57
N ASP A 489 18.34 -7.11 16.89
CA ASP A 489 18.64 -5.90 17.68
C ASP A 489 20.16 -5.67 17.72
N LEU A 490 20.59 -4.49 17.24
CA LEU A 490 21.99 -4.08 17.17
C LEU A 490 22.40 -3.11 18.27
N THR A 491 21.50 -2.77 19.19
CA THR A 491 21.73 -1.77 20.25
C THR A 491 22.99 -2.06 21.06
N PHE A 492 23.27 -3.34 21.34
CA PHE A 492 24.43 -3.76 22.12
C PHE A 492 25.69 -4.00 21.28
N PHE A 493 25.60 -3.95 19.95
CA PHE A 493 26.74 -4.15 19.05
C PHE A 493 27.43 -2.85 18.61
N ASN A 494 26.84 -1.68 18.91
CA ASN A 494 27.45 -0.36 18.70
C ASN A 494 27.75 0.33 20.05
N THR A 495 28.88 1.04 20.13
CA THR A 495 29.40 1.61 21.38
C THR A 495 28.55 2.78 21.91
N LEU A 496 27.94 3.55 21.01
CA LEU A 496 27.02 4.64 21.35
C LEU A 496 25.67 4.12 21.87
N ARG A 497 25.35 2.84 21.65
CA ARG A 497 24.10 2.17 22.02
C ARG A 497 22.84 2.86 21.51
N THR A 498 22.87 3.36 20.28
CA THR A 498 21.64 3.81 19.62
C THR A 498 20.77 2.60 19.31
N LYS A 499 19.47 2.71 19.57
CA LYS A 499 18.49 1.66 19.26
C LYS A 499 18.34 1.52 17.74
N THR A 500 18.60 0.32 17.23
CA THR A 500 18.49 0.01 15.80
C THR A 500 18.39 -1.49 15.62
N THR A 501 17.76 -1.91 14.53
CA THR A 501 17.69 -3.30 14.09
C THR A 501 18.35 -3.49 12.72
N SER A 502 18.72 -4.70 12.34
CA SER A 502 19.11 -5.04 10.96
C SER A 502 18.05 -5.87 10.27
N GLU A 503 17.88 -5.72 8.97
CA GLU A 503 17.07 -6.63 8.15
C GLU A 503 17.60 -8.06 8.21
N TYR A 504 18.88 -8.25 7.85
CA TYR A 504 19.60 -9.52 7.95
C TYR A 504 20.87 -9.34 8.80
N PHE A 505 21.24 -10.36 9.57
CA PHE A 505 22.38 -10.33 10.48
C PHE A 505 23.21 -11.62 10.42
N LEU A 506 24.53 -11.48 10.36
CA LEU A 506 25.47 -12.59 10.47
C LEU A 506 26.53 -12.29 11.54
N GLU A 507 26.74 -13.20 12.48
CA GLU A 507 27.91 -13.16 13.35
C GLU A 507 29.05 -13.99 12.76
N ALA A 508 30.04 -13.34 12.16
CA ALA A 508 31.19 -14.02 11.56
C ALA A 508 32.26 -14.31 12.61
N LYS A 509 32.58 -15.60 12.84
CA LYS A 509 33.58 -16.05 13.82
C LYS A 509 34.83 -16.65 13.18
N THR A 510 34.76 -16.92 11.89
CA THR A 510 35.83 -17.52 11.09
C THR A 510 36.05 -16.73 9.81
N ARG A 511 37.19 -16.98 9.14
CA ARG A 511 37.48 -16.49 7.79
C ARG A 511 36.35 -16.83 6.81
N GLU A 512 35.86 -18.07 6.87
CA GLU A 512 34.83 -18.59 5.97
C GLU A 512 33.48 -17.90 6.15
N ASP A 513 33.13 -17.50 7.39
CA ASP A 513 31.86 -16.80 7.65
C ASP A 513 31.84 -15.43 6.94
N LEU A 514 32.96 -14.70 6.90
CA LEU A 514 33.06 -13.41 6.20
C LEU A 514 32.88 -13.57 4.69
N ILE A 515 33.50 -14.60 4.10
CA ILE A 515 33.39 -14.92 2.67
C ILE A 515 31.95 -15.32 2.33
N LYS A 516 31.35 -16.21 3.14
CA LYS A 516 29.96 -16.66 2.97
C LYS A 516 28.97 -15.50 3.09
N GLY A 517 29.16 -14.61 4.05
CA GLY A 517 28.31 -13.42 4.20
C GLY A 517 28.36 -12.50 2.98
N LYS A 518 29.55 -12.26 2.41
CA LYS A 518 29.69 -11.49 1.16
C LYS A 518 29.01 -12.18 -0.02
N LYS A 519 29.18 -13.50 -0.16
CA LYS A 519 28.53 -14.29 -1.19
C LYS A 519 26.99 -14.23 -1.08
N PHE A 520 26.46 -14.41 0.12
CA PHE A 520 25.02 -14.29 0.38
C PHE A 520 24.47 -12.91 -0.01
N ALA A 521 25.18 -11.83 0.36
CA ALA A 521 24.77 -10.48 0.00
C ALA A 521 24.74 -10.28 -1.53
N LEU A 522 25.72 -10.81 -2.26
CA LEU A 522 25.76 -10.72 -3.73
C LEU A 522 24.63 -11.53 -4.39
N GLU A 523 24.42 -12.78 -3.98
CA GLU A 523 23.37 -13.66 -4.53
C GLU A 523 21.97 -13.07 -4.36
N ASN A 524 21.76 -12.31 -3.27
CA ASN A 524 20.47 -11.72 -2.92
C ASN A 524 20.40 -10.20 -3.20
N LYS A 525 21.43 -9.62 -3.85
CA LYS A 525 21.52 -8.19 -4.16
C LYS A 525 21.29 -7.28 -2.95
N LEU A 526 21.81 -7.67 -1.80
CA LEU A 526 21.69 -6.94 -0.55
C LEU A 526 22.87 -5.97 -0.36
N ASP A 527 22.58 -4.79 0.15
CA ASP A 527 23.62 -3.90 0.70
C ASP A 527 24.32 -4.59 1.87
N LEU A 528 25.64 -4.37 2.00
CA LEU A 528 26.46 -5.02 3.00
C LEU A 528 27.10 -4.01 3.94
N PHE A 529 26.85 -4.19 5.24
CA PHE A 529 27.44 -3.37 6.30
C PHE A 529 28.28 -4.22 7.26
N ILE A 530 29.58 -3.95 7.35
CA ILE A 530 30.48 -4.64 8.28
C ILE A 530 30.51 -3.93 9.62
N LEU A 531 29.83 -4.51 10.60
CA LEU A 531 29.86 -4.07 11.98
C LEU A 531 31.05 -4.70 12.72
N ALA A 532 32.16 -3.96 12.80
CA ALA A 532 33.35 -4.39 13.54
C ALA A 532 33.16 -4.22 15.06
N GLY A 533 34.06 -3.50 15.75
CA GLY A 533 33.94 -3.23 17.20
C GLY A 533 32.76 -2.32 17.60
N GLY A 534 32.07 -1.71 16.62
CA GLY A 534 30.98 -0.77 16.88
C GLY A 534 31.44 0.61 17.39
N SER A 535 32.75 0.88 17.35
CA SER A 535 33.38 2.16 17.64
C SER A 535 33.42 3.06 16.39
N ASN A 536 33.49 4.37 16.56
CA ASN A 536 33.47 5.35 15.46
C ASN A 536 32.22 5.31 14.56
N LEU A 537 31.08 4.84 15.10
CA LEU A 537 29.80 4.76 14.40
C LEU A 537 28.73 5.58 15.12
N ALA A 538 27.88 6.26 14.34
CA ALA A 538 26.63 6.85 14.82
C ALA A 538 25.49 6.39 13.90
N ILE A 539 24.75 5.38 14.36
CA ILE A 539 23.60 4.82 13.62
C ILE A 539 22.41 5.72 13.90
N VAL A 540 21.84 6.30 12.84
CA VAL A 540 20.70 7.23 12.89
C VAL A 540 19.45 6.69 12.19
N GLN A 541 19.51 5.46 11.71
CA GLN A 541 18.36 4.73 11.19
C GLN A 541 17.79 3.79 12.26
N ASP A 542 16.47 3.62 12.30
CA ASP A 542 15.83 2.65 13.20
C ASP A 542 16.05 1.20 12.73
N LYS A 543 16.26 1.03 11.41
CA LYS A 543 16.55 -0.26 10.76
C LYS A 543 17.59 -0.07 9.66
N ILE A 544 18.65 -0.89 9.69
CA ILE A 544 19.63 -1.00 8.61
C ILE A 544 19.11 -2.04 7.61
N ASN A 545 18.84 -1.62 6.38
CA ASN A 545 18.45 -2.52 5.29
C ASN A 545 19.67 -3.31 4.76
N GLY A 546 19.43 -4.50 4.22
CA GLY A 546 20.48 -5.41 3.75
C GLY A 546 21.10 -6.27 4.87
N LEU A 547 22.32 -6.75 4.62
CA LEU A 547 23.04 -7.65 5.52
C LEU A 547 24.02 -6.87 6.41
N VAL A 548 23.86 -7.01 7.73
CA VAL A 548 24.85 -6.57 8.71
C VAL A 548 25.70 -7.77 9.15
N ILE A 549 27.02 -7.70 8.94
CA ILE A 549 27.95 -8.72 9.43
C ILE A 549 28.67 -8.19 10.67
N LYS A 550 28.42 -8.81 11.83
CA LYS A 550 29.22 -8.62 13.03
C LYS A 550 30.51 -9.42 12.93
N ASN A 551 31.63 -8.74 12.70
CA ASN A 551 32.93 -9.39 12.60
C ASN A 551 33.52 -9.70 13.99
N ASN A 552 33.44 -10.96 14.39
CA ASN A 552 34.03 -11.55 15.60
C ASN A 552 35.08 -12.62 15.24
N TYR A 553 35.63 -12.62 14.03
CA TYR A 553 36.71 -13.50 13.65
C TYR A 553 38.00 -13.10 14.37
N LYS A 554 38.42 -13.92 15.34
CA LYS A 554 39.53 -13.64 16.27
C LYS A 554 40.56 -14.76 16.24
N GLU A 555 41.60 -14.54 15.46
CA GLU A 555 42.71 -15.47 15.30
C GLU A 555 44.03 -14.69 15.22
N LEU A 556 45.06 -15.23 15.87
CA LEU A 556 46.41 -14.69 15.86
C LEU A 556 47.39 -15.85 15.67
N LYS A 557 48.22 -15.76 14.62
CA LYS A 557 49.22 -16.78 14.26
C LYS A 557 50.59 -16.13 14.09
N ILE A 558 51.63 -16.81 14.59
CA ILE A 558 53.01 -16.48 14.24
C ILE A 558 53.31 -17.17 12.90
N VAL A 559 53.54 -16.38 11.85
CA VAL A 559 53.81 -16.90 10.49
C VAL A 559 55.29 -16.82 10.11
N GLY A 560 56.10 -16.18 10.94
CA GLY A 560 57.55 -16.14 10.79
C GLY A 560 58.22 -15.57 12.03
N LYS A 561 59.43 -16.02 12.35
CA LYS A 561 60.19 -15.57 13.54
C LYS A 561 61.68 -15.62 13.26
N THR A 562 62.38 -14.53 13.50
CA THR A 562 63.85 -14.44 13.45
C THR A 562 64.38 -14.03 14.83
N ASN A 563 65.70 -13.88 15.00
CA ASN A 563 66.26 -13.37 16.26
C ASN A 563 65.86 -11.91 16.55
N LYS A 564 65.58 -11.11 15.51
CA LYS A 564 65.27 -9.67 15.65
C LYS A 564 63.80 -9.32 15.44
N ASP A 565 63.08 -10.10 14.63
CA ASP A 565 61.71 -9.78 14.20
C ASP A 565 60.74 -10.96 14.41
N VAL A 566 59.44 -10.66 14.42
CA VAL A 566 58.34 -11.63 14.36
C VAL A 566 57.29 -11.16 13.35
N LEU A 567 56.76 -12.09 12.55
CA LEU A 567 55.63 -11.88 11.67
C LEU A 567 54.38 -12.47 12.28
N LEU A 568 53.36 -11.63 12.51
CA LEU A 568 52.08 -12.03 13.08
C LEU A 568 50.98 -11.87 12.04
N SER A 569 50.28 -12.95 11.68
CA SER A 569 49.00 -12.87 10.97
C SER A 569 47.88 -12.72 11.99
N ILE A 570 47.07 -11.67 11.84
CA ILE A 570 46.04 -11.28 12.79
C ILE A 570 44.74 -11.04 12.02
N SER A 571 43.66 -11.68 12.46
CA SER A 571 42.35 -11.51 11.85
C SER A 571 41.76 -10.12 12.11
N SER A 572 40.88 -9.66 11.21
CA SER A 572 40.30 -8.32 11.24
C SER A 572 39.33 -8.06 12.40
N GLY A 573 38.73 -9.11 12.97
CA GLY A 573 37.87 -9.03 14.16
C GLY A 573 38.64 -9.03 15.49
N TYR A 574 39.98 -9.14 15.47
CA TYR A 574 40.80 -9.20 16.68
C TYR A 574 40.79 -7.86 17.44
N PRO A 575 40.43 -7.80 18.73
CA PRO A 575 40.38 -6.53 19.48
C PRO A 575 41.76 -5.91 19.66
N VAL A 576 41.91 -4.62 19.33
CA VAL A 576 43.23 -3.93 19.39
C VAL A 576 43.78 -3.90 20.81
N SER A 577 42.95 -3.60 21.81
CA SER A 577 43.41 -3.53 23.20
C SER A 577 43.93 -4.86 23.73
N ILE A 578 43.41 -6.00 23.25
CA ILE A 578 43.93 -7.33 23.61
C ILE A 578 45.28 -7.56 22.91
N LEU A 579 45.32 -7.30 21.60
CA LEU A 579 46.53 -7.44 20.80
C LEU A 579 47.72 -6.67 21.40
N VAL A 580 47.50 -5.39 21.75
CA VAL A 580 48.55 -4.53 22.31
C VAL A 580 49.10 -5.12 23.61
N ASN A 581 48.24 -5.60 24.51
CA ASN A 581 48.70 -6.21 25.75
C ASN A 581 49.51 -7.49 25.50
N GLU A 582 49.07 -8.34 24.57
CA GLU A 582 49.78 -9.57 24.22
C GLU A 582 51.15 -9.30 23.60
N THR A 583 51.24 -8.33 22.68
CA THR A 583 52.50 -8.00 22.01
C THR A 583 53.48 -7.30 22.96
N VAL A 584 53.00 -6.39 23.81
CA VAL A 584 53.81 -5.74 24.85
C VAL A 584 54.40 -6.78 25.81
N ASN A 585 53.58 -7.70 26.33
CA ASN A 585 54.04 -8.74 27.26
C ASN A 585 55.07 -9.70 26.63
N LYS A 586 54.99 -9.93 25.32
CA LYS A 586 55.92 -10.79 24.57
C LYS A 586 57.15 -10.04 24.05
N GLY A 587 57.26 -8.73 24.28
CA GLY A 587 58.38 -7.92 23.78
C GLY A 587 58.32 -7.63 22.28
N TYR A 588 57.13 -7.60 21.68
CA TYR A 588 56.93 -7.36 20.25
C TYR A 588 56.51 -5.91 20.00
N GLN A 589 57.47 -5.09 19.55
CA GLN A 589 57.31 -3.65 19.31
C GLN A 589 56.54 -3.37 18.01
N GLY A 590 55.61 -2.42 18.06
CA GLY A 590 54.90 -1.85 16.91
C GLY A 590 53.50 -1.35 17.24
N PHE A 591 52.89 -1.83 18.34
CA PHE A 591 51.53 -1.45 18.73
C PHE A 591 51.44 -0.76 20.10
N GLU A 592 52.56 -0.57 20.82
CA GLU A 592 52.60 -0.17 22.23
C GLU A 592 51.78 1.11 22.53
N TYR A 593 51.76 2.07 21.60
CA TYR A 593 51.07 3.35 21.72
C TYR A 593 49.56 3.30 21.46
N HIS A 594 49.04 2.16 20.98
CA HIS A 594 47.62 1.96 20.70
C HIS A 594 46.85 1.36 21.89
N LYS A 595 47.49 1.24 23.08
CA LYS A 595 46.80 0.76 24.29
C LYS A 595 45.62 1.64 24.64
N GLY A 596 44.46 1.00 24.86
CA GLY A 596 43.19 1.68 25.12
C GLY A 596 42.48 2.21 23.87
N LEU A 597 42.97 1.92 22.66
CA LEU A 597 42.21 2.17 21.43
C LEU A 597 40.98 1.24 21.37
N PRO A 598 39.76 1.78 21.29
CA PRO A 598 38.57 0.95 21.08
C PRO A 598 38.53 0.44 19.64
N GLY A 599 37.98 -0.76 19.44
CA GLY A 599 37.80 -1.35 18.11
C GLY A 599 38.65 -2.60 17.85
N THR A 600 38.68 -3.01 16.57
CA THR A 600 39.36 -4.22 16.09
C THR A 600 40.48 -3.87 15.12
N VAL A 601 41.37 -4.81 14.85
CA VAL A 601 42.47 -4.69 13.87
C VAL A 601 41.94 -4.22 12.51
N GLY A 602 40.80 -4.74 12.06
CA GLY A 602 40.19 -4.32 10.82
C GLY A 602 39.69 -2.88 10.83
N GLY A 603 39.06 -2.43 11.91
CA GLY A 603 38.70 -1.03 12.07
C GLY A 603 39.93 -0.12 12.13
N ALA A 604 41.00 -0.57 12.80
CA ALA A 604 42.24 0.18 12.91
C ALA A 604 42.97 0.32 11.56
N ILE A 605 42.97 -0.71 10.71
CA ILE A 605 43.49 -0.63 9.34
C ILE A 605 42.58 0.23 8.46
N TYR A 606 41.26 0.02 8.51
CA TYR A 606 40.29 0.77 7.71
C TYR A 606 40.42 2.28 7.91
N MET A 607 40.59 2.70 9.17
CA MET A 607 40.79 4.08 9.56
C MET A 607 42.25 4.52 9.58
N ASN A 608 43.22 3.63 9.33
CA ASN A 608 44.64 3.90 9.61
C ASN A 608 44.85 4.60 10.98
N SER A 609 44.33 3.99 12.04
CA SER A 609 44.28 4.60 13.38
C SER A 609 45.66 5.04 13.87
N LYS A 610 45.70 6.18 14.57
CA LYS A 610 46.96 6.80 15.00
C LYS A 610 47.09 7.07 16.50
N TRP A 611 48.32 7.28 16.92
CA TRP A 611 48.74 7.98 18.13
C TRP A 611 49.58 9.19 17.75
N THR A 612 49.63 10.24 18.57
CA THR A 612 50.22 11.54 18.17
C THR A 612 51.47 11.94 18.96
N LYS A 613 51.86 11.22 20.02
CA LYS A 613 52.99 11.61 20.91
C LYS A 613 53.80 10.39 21.39
N PRO A 614 54.71 9.81 20.57
CA PRO A 614 55.08 10.19 19.21
C PRO A 614 54.04 9.80 18.17
N ILE A 615 54.15 10.31 16.94
CA ILE A 615 53.27 9.88 15.85
C ILE A 615 53.55 8.41 15.55
N SER A 616 52.49 7.60 15.54
CA SER A 616 52.53 6.16 15.25
C SER A 616 51.22 5.76 14.60
N TYR A 617 51.27 5.16 13.42
CA TYR A 617 50.10 4.65 12.72
C TYR A 617 50.02 3.13 12.85
N PHE A 618 48.80 2.62 12.93
CA PHE A 618 48.57 1.18 13.05
C PHE A 618 49.07 0.41 11.81
N GLY A 619 49.03 1.04 10.63
CA GLY A 619 49.51 0.48 9.37
C GLY A 619 51.04 0.51 9.17
N ASP A 620 51.83 1.08 10.08
CA ASP A 620 53.28 1.25 9.90
C ASP A 620 54.03 -0.08 9.84
N SER A 621 53.57 -1.09 10.58
CA SER A 621 54.16 -2.43 10.61
C SER A 621 53.51 -3.43 9.64
N LEU A 622 52.55 -3.00 8.81
CA LEU A 622 51.84 -3.89 7.89
C LEU A 622 52.76 -4.37 6.77
N VAL A 623 52.73 -5.67 6.46
CA VAL A 623 53.48 -6.26 5.34
C VAL A 623 52.52 -6.64 4.21
N THR A 624 51.50 -7.42 4.53
CA THR A 624 50.53 -7.94 3.55
C THR A 624 49.20 -8.22 4.23
N SER A 625 48.14 -8.35 3.44
CA SER A 625 46.80 -8.61 3.95
C SER A 625 45.96 -9.40 2.93
N TYR A 626 44.97 -10.12 3.44
CA TYR A 626 43.98 -10.84 2.65
C TYR A 626 42.64 -10.09 2.69
N LEU A 627 42.09 -9.81 1.51
CA LEU A 627 40.84 -9.07 1.31
C LEU A 627 39.81 -9.93 0.56
N VAL A 628 38.53 -9.69 0.81
CA VAL A 628 37.44 -10.11 -0.09
C VAL A 628 37.06 -8.94 -0.98
N THR A 629 37.11 -9.15 -2.29
CA THR A 629 36.77 -8.15 -3.30
C THR A 629 35.28 -7.86 -3.34
N GLU A 630 34.89 -6.85 -4.12
CA GLU A 630 33.49 -6.53 -4.38
C GLU A 630 32.73 -7.71 -5.01
N LEU A 631 33.42 -8.53 -5.81
CA LEU A 631 32.88 -9.73 -6.46
C LEU A 631 32.88 -10.98 -5.57
N GLY A 632 33.37 -10.88 -4.33
CA GLY A 632 33.40 -12.00 -3.38
C GLY A 632 34.65 -12.90 -3.49
N GLU A 633 35.65 -12.50 -4.28
CA GLU A 633 36.90 -13.26 -4.44
C GLU A 633 37.93 -12.88 -3.37
N VAL A 634 38.77 -13.83 -2.98
CA VAL A 634 39.85 -13.55 -2.02
C VAL A 634 41.11 -13.15 -2.77
N LYS A 635 41.71 -12.02 -2.38
CA LYS A 635 43.00 -11.57 -2.91
C LYS A 635 44.00 -11.24 -1.80
N GLN A 636 45.28 -11.37 -2.11
CA GLN A 636 46.37 -10.92 -1.25
C GLN A 636 46.94 -9.60 -1.78
N VAL A 637 47.17 -8.64 -0.90
CA VAL A 637 47.73 -7.32 -1.23
C VAL A 637 48.87 -6.97 -0.29
N ASP A 638 49.79 -6.11 -0.74
CA ASP A 638 50.86 -5.55 0.09
C ASP A 638 50.39 -4.29 0.84
N ARG A 639 51.30 -3.66 1.59
CA ARG A 639 51.05 -2.41 2.30
C ARG A 639 50.71 -1.24 1.37
N ASP A 640 51.37 -1.15 0.22
CA ASP A 640 51.25 0.01 -0.68
C ASP A 640 49.86 0.11 -1.31
N TYR A 641 49.18 -1.05 -1.49
CA TYR A 641 47.78 -1.09 -1.90
C TYR A 641 46.87 -0.21 -1.04
N PHE A 642 47.10 -0.15 0.28
CA PHE A 642 46.21 0.53 1.22
C PHE A 642 46.20 2.05 1.09
N LYS A 643 47.23 2.65 0.46
CA LYS A 643 47.36 4.11 0.28
C LYS A 643 47.06 4.88 1.57
N PHE A 644 47.69 4.44 2.66
CA PHE A 644 47.45 4.98 3.99
C PHE A 644 47.73 6.48 4.05
N ASP A 645 46.79 7.22 4.65
CA ASP A 645 46.91 8.64 4.96
C ASP A 645 46.24 8.94 6.31
N TYR A 646 46.16 10.21 6.71
CA TYR A 646 45.53 10.65 7.95
C TYR A 646 44.07 10.18 8.03
N ASP A 647 43.80 9.28 8.98
CA ASP A 647 42.50 8.64 9.20
C ASP A 647 41.90 7.93 7.95
N TYR A 648 42.76 7.53 7.00
CA TYR A 648 42.36 7.03 5.69
C TYR A 648 43.09 5.76 5.26
N SER A 649 42.33 4.86 4.61
CA SER A 649 42.84 3.80 3.75
C SER A 649 41.93 3.64 2.54
N ILE A 650 42.44 3.07 1.44
CA ILE A 650 41.67 2.85 0.19
C ILE A 650 40.42 2.00 0.40
N LEU A 651 40.36 1.19 1.47
CA LEU A 651 39.20 0.36 1.82
C LEU A 651 37.94 1.19 2.07
N GLN A 652 38.10 2.46 2.46
CA GLN A 652 36.98 3.38 2.61
C GLN A 652 36.26 3.65 1.28
N LYS A 653 36.99 3.55 0.16
CA LYS A 653 36.50 3.71 -1.20
C LYS A 653 36.09 2.37 -1.82
N THR A 654 36.94 1.34 -1.72
CA THR A 654 36.70 0.04 -2.39
C THR A 654 35.66 -0.81 -1.69
N LYS A 655 35.38 -0.54 -0.41
CA LYS A 655 34.45 -1.32 0.44
C LYS A 655 34.78 -2.81 0.53
N GLU A 656 36.03 -3.17 0.23
CA GLU A 656 36.53 -4.54 0.35
C GLU A 656 36.63 -4.97 1.82
N ILE A 657 36.41 -6.26 2.07
CA ILE A 657 36.39 -6.80 3.44
C ILE A 657 37.78 -7.28 3.80
N LEU A 658 38.38 -6.68 4.84
CA LEU A 658 39.62 -7.19 5.42
C LEU A 658 39.37 -8.52 6.14
N LEU A 659 40.10 -9.58 5.77
CA LEU A 659 40.07 -10.87 6.48
C LEU A 659 41.15 -10.92 7.56
N GLU A 660 42.40 -10.76 7.14
CA GLU A 660 43.61 -10.93 7.96
C GLU A 660 44.70 -9.95 7.51
N ALA A 661 45.55 -9.53 8.43
CA ALA A 661 46.69 -8.67 8.17
C ALA A 661 47.95 -9.24 8.83
N VAL A 662 49.05 -9.25 8.08
CA VAL A 662 50.35 -9.73 8.53
C VAL A 662 51.25 -8.55 8.88
N PHE A 663 51.72 -8.50 10.12
CA PHE A 663 52.56 -7.41 10.64
C PHE A 663 53.96 -7.90 10.97
N LYS A 664 54.98 -7.08 10.67
CA LYS A 664 56.37 -7.30 11.06
C LYS A 664 56.70 -6.46 12.29
N LEU A 665 56.89 -7.11 13.43
CA LEU A 665 57.19 -6.48 14.71
C LEU A 665 58.63 -6.78 15.14
N LYS A 666 59.28 -5.81 15.79
CA LYS A 666 60.65 -5.98 16.31
C LYS A 666 60.62 -6.59 17.71
N LYS A 667 61.58 -7.45 18.03
CA LYS A 667 61.76 -7.97 19.39
C LYS A 667 62.59 -7.01 20.23
N VAL A 668 62.06 -6.63 21.38
CA VAL A 668 62.70 -5.75 22.36
C VAL A 668 62.37 -6.24 23.77
N ASP A 669 62.99 -5.65 24.79
CA ASP A 669 62.67 -5.94 26.19
C ASP A 669 61.19 -5.56 26.50
N PRO A 670 60.36 -6.51 26.98
CA PRO A 670 58.98 -6.25 27.39
C PRO A 670 58.83 -5.10 28.40
N ALA A 671 59.81 -4.88 29.28
CA ALA A 671 59.77 -3.80 30.29
C ALA A 671 59.72 -2.42 29.63
N ILE A 672 60.50 -2.21 28.57
CA ILE A 672 60.54 -0.96 27.80
C ILE A 672 59.19 -0.70 27.11
N LEU A 673 58.59 -1.75 26.52
CA LEU A 673 57.29 -1.63 25.87
C LEU A 673 56.18 -1.32 26.87
N LYS A 674 56.24 -1.94 28.05
CA LYS A 674 55.26 -1.72 29.11
C LYS A 674 55.27 -0.26 29.58
N GLU A 675 56.45 0.32 29.81
CA GLU A 675 56.59 1.73 30.18
C GLU A 675 55.96 2.66 29.13
N LYS A 676 56.30 2.47 27.84
CA LYS A 676 55.74 3.27 26.73
C LYS A 676 54.22 3.13 26.66
N SER A 677 53.72 1.92 26.78
CA SER A 677 52.31 1.59 26.66
C SER A 677 51.48 2.17 27.82
N ASP A 678 52.00 2.07 29.05
CA ASP A 678 51.35 2.63 30.23
C ASP A 678 51.32 4.15 30.19
N ARG A 679 52.40 4.80 29.73
CA ARG A 679 52.43 6.26 29.52
C ARG A 679 51.35 6.72 28.52
N ALA A 680 51.20 6.03 27.39
CA ALA A 680 50.19 6.35 26.40
C ALA A 680 48.76 6.16 26.96
N PHE A 681 48.55 5.07 27.70
CA PHE A 681 47.26 4.76 28.31
C PHE A 681 46.85 5.76 29.39
N GLU A 682 47.78 6.17 30.27
CA GLU A 682 47.52 7.18 31.31
C GLU A 682 47.20 8.54 30.70
N TYR A 683 47.84 8.92 29.59
CA TYR A 683 47.46 10.14 28.86
C TYR A 683 46.04 10.06 28.29
N ARG A 684 45.64 8.92 27.69
CA ARG A 684 44.27 8.72 27.18
C ARG A 684 43.23 8.83 28.29
N LYS A 685 43.45 8.17 29.43
CA LYS A 685 42.55 8.26 30.59
C LYS A 685 42.32 9.70 31.06
N LYS A 686 43.35 10.54 31.03
CA LYS A 686 43.27 11.95 31.46
C LYS A 686 42.54 12.85 30.46
N THR A 687 42.53 12.50 29.17
CA THR A 687 42.09 13.40 28.09
C THR A 687 40.79 12.97 27.43
N GLN A 688 40.33 11.74 27.66
CA GLN A 688 39.15 11.17 27.02
C GLN A 688 38.23 10.48 28.04
N PRO A 689 36.91 10.53 27.85
CA PRO A 689 35.97 9.85 28.73
C PRO A 689 36.11 8.32 28.60
N MET A 690 36.26 7.64 29.73
CA MET A 690 36.49 6.19 29.80
C MET A 690 35.21 5.46 30.21
N GLY A 691 34.94 4.30 29.60
CA GLY A 691 33.79 3.45 29.97
C GLY A 691 32.40 4.03 29.65
N THR A 692 32.34 5.14 28.93
CA THR A 692 31.09 5.79 28.54
C THR A 692 30.61 5.33 27.16
N LYS A 693 29.29 5.37 26.93
CA LYS A 693 28.67 5.04 25.64
C LYS A 693 28.89 6.18 24.63
N THR A 694 30.00 6.13 23.90
CA THR A 694 30.42 7.18 22.95
C THR A 694 31.07 6.57 21.71
N SER A 695 30.98 7.27 20.58
CA SER A 695 31.58 6.87 19.31
C SER A 695 33.01 7.36 19.13
N GLY A 696 33.51 8.24 20.01
CA GLY A 696 34.81 8.91 19.87
C GLY A 696 34.65 10.41 19.63
N CYS A 697 35.67 11.03 19.04
CA CYS A 697 35.55 12.38 18.49
C CYS A 697 34.49 12.36 17.39
N PHE A 698 33.45 13.19 17.52
CA PHE A 698 32.34 13.18 16.57
C PHE A 698 32.69 13.93 15.28
N PHE A 699 33.52 14.96 15.36
CA PHE A 699 33.91 15.82 14.24
C PHE A 699 35.43 15.86 14.04
N LYS A 700 35.86 16.00 12.78
CA LYS A 700 37.28 16.18 12.42
C LYS A 700 37.78 17.53 12.91
N ASN A 701 39.07 17.63 13.22
CA ASN A 701 39.71 18.93 13.44
C ASN A 701 39.82 19.72 12.13
N VAL A 702 39.71 21.05 12.20
CA VAL A 702 39.72 21.95 11.04
C VAL A 702 40.99 22.81 11.08
N ASP A 703 41.81 22.76 10.03
CA ASP A 703 43.06 23.53 9.89
C ASP A 703 44.01 23.42 11.10
N GLY A 704 44.14 22.22 11.67
CA GLY A 704 44.95 21.97 12.87
C GLY A 704 44.37 22.53 14.18
N LYS A 705 43.18 23.13 14.15
CA LYS A 705 42.47 23.64 15.34
C LYS A 705 41.54 22.58 15.91
N SER A 706 41.49 22.50 17.24
CA SER A 706 40.65 21.53 17.95
C SER A 706 39.17 21.92 17.87
N VAL A 707 38.35 21.06 17.24
CA VAL A 707 36.89 21.27 17.23
C VAL A 707 36.29 21.11 18.63
N GLY A 708 36.88 20.27 19.48
CA GLY A 708 36.51 20.18 20.89
C GLY A 708 36.59 21.53 21.61
N GLN A 709 37.62 22.33 21.35
CA GLN A 709 37.72 23.68 21.93
C GLN A 709 36.69 24.65 21.34
N MET A 710 36.31 24.50 20.07
CA MET A 710 35.27 25.32 19.44
C MET A 710 33.90 25.04 20.05
N ILE A 711 33.55 23.75 20.21
CA ILE A 711 32.29 23.31 20.84
C ILE A 711 32.22 23.80 22.30
N ASP A 712 33.33 23.76 23.03
CA ASP A 712 33.42 24.29 24.39
C ASP A 712 33.16 25.81 24.42
N LYS A 713 33.80 26.57 23.52
CA LYS A 713 33.65 28.03 23.43
C LYS A 713 32.25 28.50 23.01
N VAL A 714 31.41 27.65 22.41
CA VAL A 714 29.98 27.96 22.16
C VAL A 714 29.06 27.53 23.31
N GLY A 715 29.65 27.12 24.45
CA GLY A 715 28.93 26.80 25.68
C GLY A 715 28.14 25.50 25.60
N LEU A 716 28.57 24.54 24.79
CA LEU A 716 27.83 23.29 24.55
C LEU A 716 28.28 22.11 25.42
N LYS A 717 29.33 22.24 26.25
CA LYS A 717 29.67 21.18 27.22
C LYS A 717 28.50 20.88 28.15
N GLY A 718 28.14 19.60 28.27
CA GLY A 718 27.00 19.15 29.08
C GLY A 718 25.62 19.39 28.45
N PHE A 719 25.53 20.10 27.33
CA PHE A 719 24.26 20.32 26.62
C PHE A 719 23.68 18.99 26.12
N SER A 720 22.37 18.82 26.26
CA SER A 720 21.68 17.56 25.97
C SER A 720 20.44 17.73 25.11
N VAL A 721 20.18 16.74 24.25
CA VAL A 721 18.91 16.54 23.56
C VAL A 721 18.49 15.09 23.79
N GLY A 722 17.34 14.92 24.45
CA GLY A 722 16.92 13.61 24.94
C GLY A 722 18.00 12.98 25.83
N ASP A 723 18.39 11.75 25.51
CA ASP A 723 19.39 10.98 26.25
C ASP A 723 20.83 11.18 25.74
N PHE A 724 21.03 11.96 24.68
CA PHE A 724 22.36 12.32 24.19
C PHE A 724 22.82 13.64 24.82
N PHE A 725 24.09 13.70 25.24
CA PHE A 725 24.70 14.93 25.74
C PHE A 725 26.17 15.03 25.37
N ILE A 726 26.68 16.26 25.35
CA ILE A 726 28.08 16.54 25.03
C ILE A 726 28.93 16.35 26.29
N SER A 727 30.01 15.58 26.16
CA SER A 727 30.89 15.23 27.28
C SER A 727 31.47 16.47 27.96
N PRO A 728 31.42 16.55 29.30
CA PRO A 728 32.05 17.64 30.06
C PRO A 728 33.58 17.55 30.04
N VAL A 729 34.14 16.35 29.83
CA VAL A 729 35.59 16.09 29.80
C VAL A 729 36.18 16.54 28.46
N HIS A 730 35.56 16.14 27.35
CA HIS A 730 36.02 16.48 26.00
C HIS A 730 34.83 16.80 25.09
N ALA A 731 34.63 18.08 24.76
CA ALA A 731 33.40 18.55 24.10
C ALA A 731 33.15 17.99 22.67
N ASN A 732 34.16 17.38 22.04
CA ASN A 732 33.96 16.65 20.77
C ASN A 732 33.36 15.24 20.95
N PHE A 733 33.09 14.79 22.17
CA PHE A 733 32.50 13.48 22.43
C PHE A 733 31.01 13.64 22.76
N ILE A 734 30.18 12.87 22.07
CA ILE A 734 28.76 12.72 22.40
C ILE A 734 28.59 11.44 23.21
N ILE A 735 27.88 11.52 24.33
CA ILE A 735 27.60 10.42 25.24
C ILE A 735 26.10 10.13 25.24
N ASN A 736 25.73 8.85 25.19
CA ASN A 736 24.35 8.39 25.37
C ASN A 736 24.13 7.92 26.82
N ARG A 737 23.06 8.37 27.48
CA ARG A 737 22.66 7.89 28.82
C ARG A 737 22.14 6.44 28.76
N GLY A 738 21.52 6.05 27.65
CA GLY A 738 21.19 4.65 27.38
C GLY A 738 19.92 4.41 26.58
N ASN A 739 19.02 5.39 26.51
CA ASN A 739 17.77 5.30 25.74
C ASN A 739 17.70 6.29 24.58
N GLY A 740 18.84 6.85 24.15
CA GLY A 740 18.91 7.80 23.04
C GLY A 740 18.24 7.29 21.77
N GLN A 741 17.38 8.12 21.17
CA GLN A 741 16.71 7.87 19.89
C GLN A 741 17.46 8.57 18.76
N ALA A 742 17.47 7.98 17.55
CA ALA A 742 18.21 8.52 16.42
C ALA A 742 17.88 10.00 16.10
N LYS A 743 16.59 10.37 16.16
CA LYS A 743 16.14 11.76 15.96
C LYS A 743 16.76 12.76 16.94
N ASP A 744 17.05 12.34 18.17
CA ASP A 744 17.64 13.20 19.19
C ASP A 744 19.12 13.43 18.90
N LEU A 745 19.82 12.40 18.43
CA LEU A 745 21.21 12.50 17.98
C LEU A 745 21.33 13.43 16.77
N ILE A 746 20.49 13.25 15.74
CA ILE A 746 20.45 14.13 14.56
C ILE A 746 20.23 15.59 14.98
N LYS A 747 19.28 15.82 15.88
CA LYS A 747 18.98 17.16 16.39
C LYS A 747 20.15 17.76 17.18
N LEU A 748 20.80 16.98 18.04
CA LEU A 748 21.98 17.44 18.78
C LEU A 748 23.13 17.80 17.84
N VAL A 749 23.43 16.95 16.86
CA VAL A 749 24.49 17.17 15.86
C VAL A 749 24.21 18.45 15.06
N LYS A 750 22.97 18.66 14.62
CA LYS A 750 22.55 19.88 13.92
C LYS A 750 22.81 21.14 14.76
N ILE A 751 22.43 21.13 16.04
CA ILE A 751 22.66 22.25 16.96
C ILE A 751 24.15 22.55 17.11
N ILE A 752 25.00 21.51 17.23
CA ILE A 752 26.45 21.68 17.33
C ILE A 752 26.99 22.38 16.08
N LYS A 753 26.63 21.87 14.89
CA LYS A 753 27.05 22.43 13.60
C LYS A 753 26.61 23.89 13.44
N GLU A 754 25.35 24.20 13.75
CA GLU A 754 24.81 25.55 13.63
C GLU A 754 25.52 26.55 14.54
N ARG A 755 25.71 26.23 15.82
CA ARG A 755 26.38 27.16 16.76
C ARG A 755 27.85 27.39 16.43
N VAL A 756 28.54 26.34 15.99
CA VAL A 756 29.95 26.48 15.59
C VAL A 756 30.06 27.27 14.29
N LYS A 757 29.16 27.06 13.32
CA LYS A 757 29.10 27.84 12.08
C LYS A 757 28.79 29.31 12.35
N GLU A 758 27.83 29.61 13.23
CA GLU A 758 27.47 30.98 13.59
C GLU A 758 28.65 31.73 14.24
N LYS A 759 29.33 31.11 15.21
CA LYS A 759 30.41 31.78 15.96
C LYS A 759 31.74 31.82 15.23
N PHE A 760 32.11 30.74 14.53
CA PHE A 760 33.44 30.58 13.94
C PHE A 760 33.46 30.62 12.42
N ARG A 761 32.29 30.64 11.76
CA ARG A 761 32.15 30.56 10.29
C ARG A 761 32.82 29.33 9.69
N VAL A 762 32.84 28.23 10.46
CA VAL A 762 33.43 26.94 10.06
C VAL A 762 32.31 25.92 9.93
N GLU A 763 32.33 25.15 8.85
CA GLU A 763 31.47 23.98 8.70
C GLU A 763 32.19 22.76 9.29
N LEU A 764 31.50 22.04 10.18
CA LEU A 764 32.04 20.83 10.79
C LEU A 764 31.71 19.61 9.94
N GLU A 765 32.73 18.80 9.69
CA GLU A 765 32.60 17.47 9.11
C GLU A 765 32.64 16.39 10.20
N GLU A 766 31.75 15.42 10.10
CA GLU A 766 31.76 14.24 10.96
C GLU A 766 33.04 13.41 10.71
N GLU A 767 33.65 12.96 11.81
CA GLU A 767 34.73 11.96 11.82
C GLU A 767 34.17 10.54 12.02
N VAL A 768 33.05 10.45 12.72
CA VAL A 768 32.30 9.21 12.88
C VAL A 768 31.57 8.85 11.59
N ILE A 769 31.44 7.55 11.32
CA ILE A 769 30.64 7.07 10.20
C ILE A 769 29.17 7.14 10.61
N ILE A 770 28.40 7.95 9.89
CA ILE A 770 26.95 8.01 10.02
C ILE A 770 26.35 6.86 9.22
N VAL A 771 25.50 6.06 9.87
CA VAL A 771 24.79 4.92 9.26
C VAL A 771 23.31 5.21 9.24
#